data_AF-A0AAE1W5H3-F1
#
_entry.id   AF-A0AAE1W5H3-F1
#
_cell.length_a   1.000
_cell.length_b   1.000
_cell.length_c   1.000
_cell.angle_alpha   90.00
_cell.angle_beta   90.00
_cell.angle_gamma   90.00
#
_symmetry.space_group_name_H-M   'P 1'
#
loop_
_entity.id
_entity.type
_entity.pdbx_description
1 polymer ?
#
loop_
_entity_poly.entity_id
_entity_poly.type
_entity_poly.pdbx_seq_one_letter_code
_entity_poly.pdbx_strand_id
1 'polypeptide(L)'
;MALSQLFSLLLSFTFLQPLLSAAHLRPRTSLLRSHPISEHASSYSTSEVAHPTTYFEVTRPIQLPKTRPCSYVVLQHDFASTYGKPPVLANYKPPSDCPSQDFARIVLEWTATCKGRQFDRIFGVWLGGVEILRSCTAEPRATGIVWTVKKDITSYYSLLMEEQTMAVYLGNIIDSTYTGIYHVTVKIHFYPAEENHNATDVEGKEFKIPQNAYRAVLEVYVSFQENDDFGKLLDGKSHRLAFSVTNALNVWYIDANLHIWLDKKSVKTQGKLLKHSSSPLSLTLLSNVAGSDGSFVANASRSVASSGWVKSSHGVITTKSRQEFKYSNAMKLGKDGNLQIVNQRIHSKGSLGSKTPSSSVGSTKLFRNFRLYMYSDNNEKGNGTVESRANVALDISEKSRTTSRYGSSVHRLKNTQNAHGYLVYKDKMISGWGKTKQDYHYSGNKLCYSRNFLLQFLHSGSGLEIIELVYALEFSTHRKVQWGCVLPQASPRIHCPLRISFSFWYISCPLVCNILSWKFHVAKYVRVFMCLAIESISFLVAPFEARLMWEAETQDLFFVGDLISDPLLVKAARGDPVNRPPAWMMRQAGRYMAVYRKLAEKYPSFRERSETTDLIVQISLQPWEAFRPDGVIIFSDILTPLPAFGVNFDIEEVRGPVIQSPIRSEEDLKTLHPIDFEKLQFVGESLQILRKQVGEQAAVLGFVGAPWTIATYIVEGGTTRTYTTIKSMCHTSPHLLRGLLSHLTKAIAEYIIFQVESGAHCIQIFDSWGGQLPPDMWDTWSKPYINEIVRVVKEKCPQTPLVLYINGNGGLLERMKGTGVDVIGLDWTVDMADGRRRLGSDISIQGNVDPACLFSPLPALTNEINRVVSCAGRKGHILNLGHGVLVGTPEEAVAHFFDVARSINFDSQVDNHAMVA
;
A
#
# COMPACT_ATOMS: atom_id res chain seq x y z
N MET A 1 46.71 -32.39 -52.08
CA MET A 1 46.57 -33.36 -53.19
C MET A 1 45.71 -34.51 -52.70
N ALA A 2 44.65 -34.80 -53.47
CA ALA A 2 43.94 -36.09 -53.60
C ALA A 2 43.31 -36.71 -52.31
N LEU A 3 41.97 -36.74 -52.21
CA LEU A 3 41.03 -37.79 -52.72
C LEU A 3 41.09 -39.05 -51.83
N SER A 4 40.03 -39.52 -51.15
CA SER A 4 38.75 -40.07 -51.66
C SER A 4 37.70 -40.15 -50.51
N GLN A 5 36.40 -39.85 -50.67
CA GLN A 5 35.29 -40.74 -51.13
C GLN A 5 35.27 -42.13 -50.43
N LEU A 6 34.17 -42.74 -49.93
CA LEU A 6 32.70 -42.55 -49.97
C LEU A 6 32.05 -43.52 -48.93
N PHE A 7 30.87 -43.17 -48.39
CA PHE A 7 29.68 -44.01 -48.02
C PHE A 7 29.75 -45.27 -47.10
N SER A 8 28.99 -45.13 -45.99
CA SER A 8 27.86 -45.97 -45.51
C SER A 8 27.98 -47.39 -44.93
N LEU A 9 27.25 -47.55 -43.81
CA LEU A 9 26.61 -48.73 -43.19
C LEU A 9 27.47 -49.71 -42.38
N LEU A 10 27.31 -49.74 -41.05
CA LEU A 10 26.49 -50.73 -40.33
C LEU A 10 26.45 -50.49 -38.80
N LEU A 11 25.42 -51.08 -38.20
CA LEU A 11 24.90 -50.94 -36.84
C LEU A 11 25.88 -51.22 -35.67
N SER A 12 25.68 -50.42 -34.61
CA SER A 12 25.51 -50.80 -33.20
C SER A 12 26.71 -50.95 -32.24
N PHE A 13 26.45 -50.45 -31.03
CA PHE A 13 27.13 -50.63 -29.73
C PHE A 13 28.47 -49.92 -29.45
N THR A 14 28.32 -48.82 -28.70
CA THR A 14 29.10 -48.39 -27.52
C THR A 14 30.34 -49.21 -27.14
N PHE A 15 31.49 -48.56 -26.97
CA PHE A 15 32.18 -48.47 -25.67
C PHE A 15 33.42 -47.54 -25.71
N LEU A 16 33.63 -46.85 -24.59
CA LEU A 16 34.90 -46.47 -23.96
C LEU A 16 35.84 -45.43 -24.62
N GLN A 17 36.23 -44.49 -23.74
CA GLN A 17 37.41 -43.62 -23.82
C GLN A 17 38.70 -44.44 -24.08
N PRO A 18 39.85 -43.81 -24.38
CA PRO A 18 40.68 -43.29 -23.27
C PRO A 18 41.55 -42.08 -23.63
N LEU A 19 41.94 -41.30 -22.63
CA LEU A 19 43.34 -40.86 -22.50
C LEU A 19 43.63 -40.63 -21.02
N LEU A 20 44.39 -41.58 -20.48
CA LEU A 20 45.21 -41.45 -19.28
C LEU A 20 46.31 -40.43 -19.56
N SER A 21 46.63 -39.56 -18.61
CA SER A 21 47.88 -39.74 -17.86
C SER A 21 47.89 -38.87 -16.61
N ALA A 22 48.51 -39.44 -15.60
CA ALA A 22 48.49 -39.07 -14.20
C ALA A 22 49.57 -38.05 -13.85
N ALA A 23 49.41 -37.38 -12.72
CA ALA A 23 50.39 -37.51 -11.64
C ALA A 23 49.78 -37.08 -10.29
N HIS A 24 50.13 -37.87 -9.29
CA HIS A 24 49.57 -37.97 -7.95
C HIS A 24 50.24 -37.04 -6.93
N LEU A 25 49.56 -36.79 -5.80
CA LEU A 25 50.04 -37.24 -4.49
C LEU A 25 48.88 -37.38 -3.48
N ARG A 26 48.97 -38.45 -2.67
CA ARG A 26 47.89 -39.16 -1.96
C ARG A 26 47.69 -38.73 -0.50
N PRO A 27 46.48 -38.98 0.04
CA PRO A 27 46.16 -39.19 1.46
C PRO A 27 46.04 -40.69 1.83
N ARG A 28 46.12 -41.04 3.13
CA ARG A 28 45.74 -42.34 3.73
C ARG A 28 45.64 -42.18 5.26
N THR A 29 44.80 -42.84 6.08
CA THR A 29 43.57 -43.68 5.99
C THR A 29 43.37 -44.28 7.39
N SER A 30 42.14 -44.54 7.82
CA SER A 30 41.72 -45.85 8.38
C SER A 30 40.21 -45.84 8.65
N LEU A 31 39.43 -46.93 8.61
CA LEU A 31 39.47 -48.23 7.93
C LEU A 31 38.05 -48.80 8.12
N LEU A 32 37.46 -49.34 7.06
CA LEU A 32 36.21 -50.12 7.03
C LEU A 32 36.56 -51.51 6.48
N ARG A 33 35.99 -52.58 7.06
CA ARG A 33 35.75 -53.92 6.48
C ARG A 33 34.99 -54.77 7.53
N SER A 34 34.09 -55.72 7.25
CA SER A 34 33.31 -56.13 6.06
C SER A 34 32.46 -57.39 6.40
N HIS A 35 31.18 -57.39 5.99
CA HIS A 35 30.42 -58.49 5.31
C HIS A 35 29.91 -59.74 6.10
N PRO A 36 28.99 -60.60 5.57
CA PRO A 36 27.59 -60.35 5.12
C PRO A 36 26.57 -61.53 5.40
N ILE A 37 25.30 -61.36 4.94
CA ILE A 37 24.23 -62.36 4.60
C ILE A 37 23.26 -62.86 5.72
N SER A 38 21.97 -62.48 5.62
CA SER A 38 20.88 -63.39 5.24
C SER A 38 19.56 -62.63 4.97
N GLU A 39 18.90 -63.02 3.89
CA GLU A 39 17.54 -62.62 3.51
C GLU A 39 16.50 -63.16 4.49
N HIS A 40 15.47 -62.36 4.78
CA HIS A 40 14.09 -62.82 4.75
C HIS A 40 13.15 -61.64 4.46
N ALA A 41 12.28 -61.85 3.48
CA ALA A 41 11.30 -60.90 2.97
C ALA A 41 10.24 -60.50 4.00
N SER A 42 9.87 -59.22 4.01
CA SER A 42 8.46 -58.81 4.06
C SER A 42 8.29 -57.39 3.53
N SER A 43 7.24 -57.24 2.74
CA SER A 43 6.70 -56.05 2.10
C SER A 43 6.57 -54.83 3.02
N TYR A 44 6.91 -53.62 2.53
CA TYR A 44 5.95 -52.51 2.32
C TYR A 44 6.67 -51.29 1.71
N SER A 45 6.07 -50.79 0.64
CA SER A 45 6.35 -49.51 -0.02
C SER A 45 6.03 -48.31 0.86
N THR A 46 6.76 -47.20 0.72
CA THR A 46 6.17 -45.91 0.29
C THR A 46 7.24 -44.87 -0.02
N SER A 47 7.18 -44.38 -1.26
CA SER A 47 7.78 -43.14 -1.76
C SER A 47 7.15 -41.91 -1.09
N GLU A 48 7.94 -40.98 -0.57
CA GLU A 48 7.45 -39.66 -0.17
C GLU A 48 6.96 -38.89 -1.41
N VAL A 49 5.66 -38.58 -1.44
CA VAL A 49 5.00 -37.82 -2.50
C VAL A 49 5.10 -36.34 -2.17
N ALA A 50 5.72 -35.54 -3.05
CA ALA A 50 5.74 -34.08 -2.93
C ALA A 50 4.30 -33.52 -2.94
N HIS A 51 3.91 -32.79 -1.90
CA HIS A 51 2.58 -32.22 -1.78
C HIS A 51 2.40 -31.00 -2.71
N PRO A 52 1.28 -30.91 -3.45
CA PRO A 52 0.98 -29.76 -4.30
C PRO A 52 0.70 -28.49 -3.47
N THR A 53 1.25 -27.36 -3.90
CA THR A 53 1.07 -26.05 -3.24
C THR A 53 -0.33 -25.50 -3.50
N THR A 54 -1.10 -25.23 -2.45
CA THR A 54 -2.43 -24.60 -2.54
C THR A 54 -2.29 -23.08 -2.66
N TYR A 55 -2.86 -22.50 -3.72
CA TYR A 55 -3.01 -21.05 -3.85
C TYR A 55 -4.35 -20.61 -3.26
N PHE A 56 -4.38 -19.49 -2.52
CA PHE A 56 -5.58 -18.96 -1.86
C PHE A 56 -5.88 -17.54 -2.33
N GLU A 57 -7.17 -17.26 -2.50
CA GLU A 57 -7.64 -15.93 -2.85
C GLU A 57 -7.57 -15.00 -1.63
N VAL A 58 -6.98 -13.79 -1.75
CA VAL A 58 -6.94 -12.77 -0.68
C VAL A 58 -8.26 -12.01 -0.61
N THR A 59 -9.35 -12.72 -0.32
CA THR A 59 -10.67 -12.16 0.00
C THR A 59 -10.96 -12.28 1.49
N ARG A 60 -11.94 -11.52 2.00
CA ARG A 60 -12.41 -11.68 3.38
C ARG A 60 -12.92 -13.13 3.54
N PRO A 61 -12.50 -13.88 4.58
CA PRO A 61 -12.95 -15.26 4.76
C PRO A 61 -14.48 -15.37 4.73
N ILE A 62 -15.00 -16.28 3.90
CA ILE A 62 -16.44 -16.56 3.84
C ILE A 62 -16.86 -17.11 5.21
N GLN A 63 -17.77 -16.40 5.88
CA GLN A 63 -18.34 -16.89 7.13
C GLN A 63 -19.34 -17.99 6.79
N LEU A 64 -18.92 -19.24 7.00
CA LEU A 64 -19.74 -20.42 6.76
C LEU A 64 -20.60 -20.73 8.00
N PRO A 65 -21.89 -21.10 7.81
CA PRO A 65 -22.71 -21.68 8.88
C PRO A 65 -22.07 -22.95 9.46
N LYS A 66 -22.45 -23.35 10.68
CA LYS A 66 -21.95 -24.60 11.28
C LYS A 66 -22.61 -25.84 10.68
N THR A 67 -23.66 -25.66 9.88
CA THR A 67 -24.37 -26.74 9.18
C THR A 67 -23.45 -27.41 8.15
N ARG A 68 -23.65 -28.71 7.94
CA ARG A 68 -22.91 -29.45 6.92
C ARG A 68 -23.42 -29.05 5.53
N PRO A 69 -22.54 -28.71 4.58
CA PRO A 69 -22.97 -28.35 3.25
C PRO A 69 -23.35 -29.58 2.43
N CYS A 70 -24.41 -29.45 1.67
CA CYS A 70 -24.73 -30.33 0.56
C CYS A 70 -23.90 -29.87 -0.65
N SER A 71 -23.02 -30.73 -1.16
CA SER A 71 -21.98 -30.34 -2.13
C SER A 71 -22.01 -31.25 -3.34
N TYR A 72 -22.00 -30.71 -4.55
CA TYR A 72 -21.90 -31.51 -5.77
C TYR A 72 -21.07 -30.83 -6.86
N VAL A 73 -20.54 -31.65 -7.76
CA VAL A 73 -19.73 -31.23 -8.90
C VAL A 73 -20.65 -30.86 -10.05
N VAL A 74 -20.56 -29.63 -10.53
CA VAL A 74 -21.35 -29.14 -11.68
C VAL A 74 -20.59 -29.37 -12.99
N LEU A 75 -19.27 -29.18 -12.97
CA LEU A 75 -18.42 -29.38 -14.15
C LEU A 75 -17.11 -30.03 -13.72
N GLN A 76 -16.67 -31.05 -14.45
CA GLN A 76 -15.31 -31.54 -14.43
C GLN A 76 -14.83 -31.65 -15.87
N HIS A 77 -13.77 -30.92 -16.24
CA HIS A 77 -13.35 -30.81 -17.63
C HIS A 77 -11.86 -30.50 -17.78
N ASP A 78 -11.28 -30.99 -18.88
CA ASP A 78 -9.89 -30.78 -19.26
C ASP A 78 -9.78 -29.70 -20.34
N PHE A 79 -9.25 -28.55 -19.97
CA PHE A 79 -9.04 -27.42 -20.85
C PHE A 79 -7.63 -27.52 -21.46
N ALA A 80 -7.53 -28.15 -22.62
CA ALA A 80 -6.28 -28.32 -23.38
C ALA A 80 -6.16 -27.27 -24.51
N SER A 81 -6.84 -27.49 -25.64
CA SER A 81 -6.80 -26.57 -26.81
C SER A 81 -8.13 -25.85 -26.98
N THR A 82 -8.47 -25.02 -26.01
CA THR A 82 -9.76 -24.31 -25.87
C THR A 82 -9.69 -22.84 -26.25
N TYR A 83 -8.50 -22.32 -26.54
CA TYR A 83 -8.31 -20.94 -27.00
C TYR A 83 -9.07 -20.69 -28.30
N GLY A 84 -9.85 -19.60 -28.35
CA GLY A 84 -10.70 -19.24 -29.49
C GLY A 84 -11.93 -20.14 -29.72
N LYS A 85 -12.19 -21.13 -28.86
CA LYS A 85 -13.40 -21.98 -28.92
C LYS A 85 -14.51 -21.44 -28.02
N PRO A 86 -15.79 -21.80 -28.26
CA PRO A 86 -16.88 -21.43 -27.35
C PRO A 86 -16.69 -22.03 -25.95
N PRO A 87 -17.31 -21.43 -24.90
CA PRO A 87 -17.29 -21.96 -23.54
C PRO A 87 -17.82 -23.40 -23.45
N VAL A 88 -17.29 -24.16 -22.49
CA VAL A 88 -17.77 -25.50 -22.15
C VAL A 88 -19.08 -25.35 -21.38
N LEU A 89 -20.11 -26.06 -21.82
CA LEU A 89 -21.43 -25.99 -21.20
C LEU A 89 -21.65 -27.20 -20.29
N ALA A 90 -22.29 -26.98 -19.15
CA ALA A 90 -22.76 -27.99 -18.22
C ALA A 90 -24.22 -27.72 -17.86
N ASN A 91 -25.01 -28.78 -17.74
CA ASN A 91 -26.36 -28.66 -17.21
C ASN A 91 -26.29 -28.46 -15.71
N TYR A 92 -26.80 -27.34 -15.22
CA TYR A 92 -26.92 -27.05 -13.81
C TYR A 92 -28.34 -27.37 -13.35
N LYS A 93 -28.45 -28.19 -12.30
CA LYS A 93 -29.68 -28.42 -11.57
C LYS A 93 -29.45 -28.08 -10.10
N PRO A 94 -30.39 -27.41 -9.42
CA PRO A 94 -30.36 -27.27 -7.98
C PRO A 94 -30.42 -28.66 -7.33
N PRO A 95 -29.79 -28.84 -6.17
CA PRO A 95 -29.73 -30.16 -5.55
C PRO A 95 -31.07 -30.55 -4.93
N SER A 96 -31.72 -31.56 -5.50
CA SER A 96 -32.99 -32.13 -4.99
C SER A 96 -32.82 -32.86 -3.66
N ASP A 97 -31.65 -33.44 -3.43
CA ASP A 97 -31.41 -34.41 -2.35
C ASP A 97 -30.82 -33.76 -1.08
N CYS A 98 -30.80 -32.42 -1.00
CA CYS A 98 -30.31 -31.74 0.19
C CYS A 98 -31.35 -31.77 1.33
N PRO A 99 -30.90 -31.89 2.60
CA PRO A 99 -31.79 -31.94 3.77
C PRO A 99 -32.68 -30.71 3.98
N SER A 100 -32.30 -29.56 3.41
CA SER A 100 -33.05 -28.31 3.42
C SER A 100 -33.04 -27.72 2.02
N GLN A 101 -34.12 -27.03 1.64
CA GLN A 101 -34.21 -26.20 0.44
C GLN A 101 -34.08 -24.70 0.77
N ASP A 102 -33.90 -24.37 2.05
CA ASP A 102 -33.55 -23.02 2.53
C ASP A 102 -32.06 -22.98 2.92
N PHE A 103 -31.29 -22.21 2.16
CA PHE A 103 -29.84 -22.14 2.28
C PHE A 103 -29.39 -20.77 2.78
N ALA A 104 -28.70 -20.75 3.92
CA ALA A 104 -28.11 -19.52 4.46
C ALA A 104 -26.90 -19.05 3.66
N ARG A 105 -26.17 -19.98 3.03
CA ARG A 105 -25.00 -19.69 2.17
C ARG A 105 -24.88 -20.67 1.02
N ILE A 106 -24.52 -20.16 -0.15
CA ILE A 106 -24.16 -20.95 -1.33
C ILE A 106 -22.77 -20.51 -1.80
N VAL A 107 -21.83 -21.45 -1.87
CA VAL A 107 -20.42 -21.18 -2.19
C VAL A 107 -20.00 -21.98 -3.41
N LEU A 108 -19.50 -21.27 -4.43
CA LEU A 108 -18.86 -21.88 -5.58
C LEU A 108 -17.39 -22.15 -5.26
N GLU A 109 -16.96 -23.38 -5.49
CA GLU A 109 -15.57 -23.82 -5.38
C GLU A 109 -15.06 -24.22 -6.76
N TRP A 110 -14.12 -23.44 -7.30
CA TRP A 110 -13.34 -23.83 -8.46
C TRP A 110 -12.05 -24.46 -7.97
N THR A 111 -11.76 -25.69 -8.38
CA THR A 111 -10.46 -26.33 -8.16
C THR A 111 -9.87 -26.71 -9.49
N ALA A 112 -8.59 -26.45 -9.69
CA ALA A 112 -7.95 -26.86 -10.92
C ALA A 112 -6.49 -27.24 -10.73
N THR A 113 -6.02 -28.12 -11.61
CA THR A 113 -4.65 -28.64 -11.58
C THR A 113 -4.02 -28.51 -12.96
N CYS A 114 -2.71 -28.26 -13.00
CA CYS A 114 -1.96 -28.24 -14.24
C CYS A 114 -0.56 -28.80 -14.02
N LYS A 115 -0.19 -29.78 -14.86
CA LYS A 115 1.17 -30.32 -14.94
C LYS A 115 1.73 -29.98 -16.31
N GLY A 116 2.85 -29.28 -16.36
CA GLY A 116 3.47 -28.79 -17.60
C GLY A 116 3.62 -27.27 -17.60
N ARG A 117 4.06 -26.71 -18.74
CA ARG A 117 4.31 -25.27 -18.89
C ARG A 117 3.05 -24.57 -19.41
N GLN A 118 2.49 -23.66 -18.61
CA GLN A 118 1.40 -22.73 -18.98
C GLN A 118 1.60 -21.40 -18.26
N PHE A 119 1.24 -20.27 -18.86
CA PHE A 119 1.29 -18.96 -18.20
C PHE A 119 -0.11 -18.45 -17.86
N ASP A 120 -0.19 -17.29 -17.20
CA ASP A 120 -1.43 -16.71 -16.69
C ASP A 120 -2.50 -16.58 -17.78
N ARG A 121 -3.62 -17.28 -17.61
CA ARG A 121 -4.82 -17.26 -18.47
C ARG A 121 -5.99 -16.71 -17.69
N ILE A 122 -6.96 -16.11 -18.38
CA ILE A 122 -8.23 -15.70 -17.77
C ILE A 122 -9.26 -16.81 -17.93
N PHE A 123 -10.09 -16.98 -16.90
CA PHE A 123 -11.25 -17.85 -16.94
C PHE A 123 -12.50 -17.18 -16.39
N GLY A 124 -13.65 -17.69 -16.80
CA GLY A 124 -14.95 -17.25 -16.33
C GLY A 124 -15.95 -18.40 -16.19
N VAL A 125 -16.93 -18.19 -15.31
CA VAL A 125 -18.08 -19.06 -15.08
C VAL A 125 -19.35 -18.22 -15.16
N TRP A 126 -20.27 -18.63 -16.02
CA TRP A 126 -21.58 -18.04 -16.19
C TRP A 126 -22.66 -19.06 -15.85
N LEU A 127 -23.78 -18.59 -15.31
CA LEU A 127 -24.96 -19.40 -15.03
C LEU A 127 -26.18 -18.68 -15.61
N GLY A 128 -26.89 -19.30 -16.54
CA GLY A 128 -28.01 -18.66 -17.24
C GLY A 128 -27.60 -17.42 -18.06
N GLY A 129 -26.33 -17.35 -18.49
CA GLY A 129 -25.76 -16.18 -19.17
C GLY A 129 -25.25 -15.07 -18.23
N VAL A 130 -25.46 -15.19 -16.91
CA VAL A 130 -24.98 -14.24 -15.90
C VAL A 130 -23.60 -14.67 -15.40
N GLU A 131 -22.61 -13.77 -15.42
CA GLU A 131 -21.27 -14.06 -14.92
C GLU A 131 -21.26 -14.15 -13.40
N ILE A 132 -20.91 -15.32 -12.86
CA ILE A 132 -20.84 -15.56 -11.41
C ILE A 132 -19.42 -15.66 -10.88
N LEU A 133 -18.42 -15.92 -11.73
CA LEU A 133 -16.99 -15.89 -11.38
C LEU A 133 -16.14 -15.47 -12.59
N ARG A 134 -15.15 -14.60 -12.39
CA ARG A 134 -14.07 -14.29 -13.33
C ARG A 134 -12.77 -14.17 -12.55
N SER A 135 -11.71 -14.80 -13.05
CA SER A 135 -10.40 -14.89 -12.36
C SER A 135 -9.29 -15.25 -13.36
N CYS A 136 -8.05 -15.30 -12.90
CA CYS A 136 -6.90 -15.81 -13.66
C CYS A 136 -6.38 -17.15 -13.10
N THR A 137 -5.60 -17.89 -13.91
CA THR A 137 -4.89 -19.09 -13.47
C THR A 137 -3.75 -18.75 -12.52
N ALA A 138 -3.33 -19.73 -11.71
CA ALA A 138 -2.19 -19.55 -10.82
C ALA A 138 -0.86 -19.67 -11.59
N GLU A 139 0.16 -18.95 -11.11
CA GLU A 139 1.51 -18.98 -11.67
C GLU A 139 2.06 -20.42 -11.71
N PRO A 140 2.50 -20.93 -12.88
CA PRO A 140 3.00 -22.29 -13.04
C PRO A 140 4.25 -22.57 -12.21
N ARG A 141 4.45 -23.83 -11.80
CA ARG A 141 5.68 -24.31 -11.15
C ARG A 141 6.19 -25.57 -11.82
N ALA A 142 7.49 -25.85 -11.68
CA ALA A 142 8.14 -27.03 -12.26
C ALA A 142 7.51 -28.36 -11.83
N THR A 143 6.89 -28.41 -10.64
CA THR A 143 6.22 -29.59 -10.08
C THR A 143 4.71 -29.67 -10.40
N GLY A 144 4.18 -28.71 -11.16
CA GLY A 144 2.74 -28.53 -11.37
C GLY A 144 2.06 -27.71 -10.28
N ILE A 145 0.83 -27.29 -10.54
CA ILE A 145 0.02 -26.45 -9.65
C ILE A 145 -1.32 -27.10 -9.33
N VAL A 146 -1.81 -26.84 -8.12
CA VAL A 146 -3.19 -27.11 -7.68
C VAL A 146 -3.70 -25.83 -7.05
N TRP A 147 -4.76 -25.24 -7.59
CA TRP A 147 -5.32 -24.02 -7.03
C TRP A 147 -6.83 -24.14 -6.82
N THR A 148 -7.32 -23.47 -5.78
CA THR A 148 -8.74 -23.46 -5.44
C THR A 148 -9.21 -22.03 -5.20
N VAL A 149 -10.35 -21.67 -5.78
CA VAL A 149 -11.04 -20.39 -5.59
C VAL A 149 -12.39 -20.68 -4.94
N LYS A 150 -12.74 -19.96 -3.88
CA LYS A 150 -14.03 -20.06 -3.19
C LYS A 150 -14.73 -18.71 -3.21
N LYS A 151 -15.91 -18.65 -3.82
CA LYS A 151 -16.71 -17.42 -3.93
C LYS A 151 -18.10 -17.63 -3.33
N ASP A 152 -18.49 -16.72 -2.44
CA ASP A 152 -19.87 -16.62 -1.96
C ASP A 152 -20.75 -16.11 -3.09
N ILE A 153 -21.65 -16.97 -3.59
CA ILE A 153 -22.57 -16.68 -4.69
C ILE A 153 -24.02 -16.63 -4.20
N THR A 154 -24.24 -16.51 -2.89
CA THR A 154 -25.59 -16.47 -2.28
C THR A 154 -26.46 -15.36 -2.88
N SER A 155 -25.88 -14.25 -3.36
CA SER A 155 -26.63 -13.17 -4.03
C SER A 155 -27.30 -13.56 -5.34
N TYR A 156 -26.90 -14.69 -5.93
CA TYR A 156 -27.50 -15.25 -7.16
C TYR A 156 -28.53 -16.34 -6.83
N TYR A 157 -29.10 -16.34 -5.63
CA TYR A 157 -30.02 -17.38 -5.13
C TYR A 157 -31.12 -17.74 -6.13
N SER A 158 -31.79 -16.76 -6.73
CA SER A 158 -32.87 -17.00 -7.69
C SER A 158 -32.42 -17.82 -8.89
N LEU A 159 -31.24 -17.51 -9.43
CA LEU A 159 -30.62 -18.30 -10.51
C LEU A 159 -30.24 -19.70 -10.00
N LEU A 160 -29.65 -19.79 -8.81
CA LEU A 160 -29.18 -21.07 -8.26
C LEU A 160 -30.31 -22.04 -7.91
N MET A 161 -31.55 -21.58 -7.78
CA MET A 161 -32.70 -22.44 -7.51
C MET A 161 -33.47 -22.89 -8.76
N GLU A 162 -32.98 -22.56 -9.96
CA GLU A 162 -33.59 -22.93 -11.24
C GLU A 162 -32.70 -23.86 -12.05
N GLU A 163 -33.30 -24.74 -12.86
CA GLU A 163 -32.55 -25.54 -13.83
C GLU A 163 -32.11 -24.65 -15.00
N GLN A 164 -30.81 -24.64 -15.30
CA GLN A 164 -30.26 -23.81 -16.37
C GLN A 164 -28.88 -24.28 -16.83
N THR A 165 -28.29 -23.58 -17.79
CA THR A 165 -26.97 -23.91 -18.31
C THR A 165 -25.88 -23.12 -17.59
N MET A 166 -24.88 -23.83 -17.08
CA MET A 166 -23.61 -23.25 -16.67
C MET A 166 -22.64 -23.25 -17.86
N ALA A 167 -21.99 -22.12 -18.14
CA ALA A 167 -20.95 -22.01 -19.13
C ALA A 167 -19.61 -21.70 -18.43
N VAL A 168 -18.55 -22.39 -18.83
CA VAL A 168 -17.20 -22.19 -18.29
C VAL A 168 -16.21 -22.01 -19.42
N TYR A 169 -15.45 -20.93 -19.36
CA TYR A 169 -14.39 -20.66 -20.32
C TYR A 169 -13.06 -20.54 -19.63
N LEU A 170 -12.06 -21.28 -20.12
CA LEU A 170 -10.65 -21.08 -19.84
C LEU A 170 -9.94 -21.24 -21.18
N GLY A 171 -9.37 -20.16 -21.70
CA GLY A 171 -8.64 -20.19 -22.96
C GLY A 171 -7.28 -20.85 -22.76
N ASN A 172 -7.07 -22.03 -23.36
CA ASN A 172 -5.79 -22.73 -23.25
C ASN A 172 -5.25 -23.17 -24.63
N ILE A 173 -3.93 -23.18 -24.77
CA ILE A 173 -3.19 -23.57 -25.97
C ILE A 173 -2.21 -24.68 -25.57
N ILE A 174 -2.16 -25.76 -26.35
CA ILE A 174 -1.15 -26.81 -26.21
C ILE A 174 -0.29 -26.88 -27.46
N ASP A 175 1.02 -26.74 -27.28
CA ASP A 175 2.04 -26.92 -28.32
C ASP A 175 3.38 -27.40 -27.73
N SER A 176 4.46 -27.33 -28.51
CA SER A 176 5.80 -27.75 -28.07
C SER A 176 6.38 -26.90 -26.93
N THR A 177 5.84 -25.70 -26.70
CA THR A 177 6.24 -24.77 -25.64
C THR A 177 5.26 -24.80 -24.47
N TYR A 178 3.96 -24.79 -24.75
CA TYR A 178 2.88 -24.81 -23.76
C TYR A 178 2.33 -26.23 -23.62
N THR A 179 2.88 -26.98 -22.67
CA THR A 179 2.57 -28.41 -22.53
C THR A 179 1.50 -28.71 -21.48
N GLY A 180 1.13 -27.73 -20.66
CA GLY A 180 0.25 -27.95 -19.52
C GLY A 180 -1.24 -27.96 -19.85
N ILE A 181 -1.94 -29.03 -19.46
CA ILE A 181 -3.41 -29.14 -19.55
C ILE A 181 -4.00 -28.73 -18.20
N TYR A 182 -5.07 -27.93 -18.22
CA TYR A 182 -5.79 -27.54 -17.02
C TYR A 182 -6.94 -28.50 -16.75
N HIS A 183 -6.85 -29.29 -15.68
CA HIS A 183 -7.92 -30.15 -15.20
C HIS A 183 -8.74 -29.38 -14.18
N VAL A 184 -9.96 -28.99 -14.54
CA VAL A 184 -10.83 -28.10 -13.75
C VAL A 184 -11.99 -28.90 -13.17
N THR A 185 -12.34 -28.60 -11.92
CA THR A 185 -13.54 -29.06 -11.24
C THR A 185 -14.26 -27.85 -10.62
N VAL A 186 -15.54 -27.66 -10.96
CA VAL A 186 -16.42 -26.66 -10.36
C VAL A 186 -17.42 -27.38 -9.48
N LYS A 187 -17.40 -27.07 -8.18
CA LYS A 187 -18.36 -27.53 -7.18
C LYS A 187 -19.19 -26.37 -6.66
N ILE A 188 -20.41 -26.67 -6.23
CA ILE A 188 -21.21 -25.73 -5.45
C ILE A 188 -21.58 -26.39 -4.13
N HIS A 189 -21.41 -25.63 -3.04
CA HIS A 189 -21.69 -26.03 -1.68
C HIS A 189 -22.89 -25.23 -1.15
N PHE A 190 -23.95 -25.94 -0.78
CA PHE A 190 -25.19 -25.39 -0.24
C PHE A 190 -25.24 -25.64 1.26
N TYR A 191 -25.16 -24.58 2.06
CA TYR A 191 -25.20 -24.65 3.52
C TYR A 191 -26.62 -24.35 4.02
N PRO A 192 -27.32 -25.32 4.65
CA PRO A 192 -28.64 -25.10 5.24
C PRO A 192 -28.63 -23.98 6.29
N ALA A 193 -29.74 -23.27 6.44
CA ALA A 193 -29.94 -22.37 7.57
C ALA A 193 -29.97 -23.16 8.90
N GLU A 194 -29.42 -22.59 9.98
CA GLU A 194 -29.50 -23.19 11.33
C GLU A 194 -30.93 -23.04 11.85
N GLU A 195 -31.53 -24.13 12.37
CA GLU A 195 -32.87 -24.09 12.97
C GLU A 195 -32.86 -23.23 14.24
N ASN A 196 -33.35 -21.99 14.12
CA ASN A 196 -34.02 -21.28 15.20
C ASN A 196 -35.01 -20.25 14.63
N HIS A 197 -36.26 -20.71 14.60
CA HIS A 197 -37.55 -19.99 14.62
C HIS A 197 -37.83 -18.83 13.65
N ASN A 198 -38.81 -19.14 12.79
CA ASN A 198 -39.77 -18.27 12.09
C ASN A 198 -39.23 -17.43 10.94
N ALA A 199 -38.87 -18.12 9.87
CA ALA A 199 -39.08 -17.64 8.51
C ALA A 199 -40.58 -17.63 8.20
N THR A 200 -41.05 -16.59 7.52
CA THR A 200 -42.06 -16.71 6.46
C THR A 200 -41.94 -15.48 5.57
N ASP A 201 -41.45 -15.76 4.36
CA ASP A 201 -41.98 -15.29 3.07
C ASP A 201 -40.93 -14.68 2.15
N VAL A 202 -40.52 -15.49 1.17
CA VAL A 202 -40.06 -15.05 -0.14
C VAL A 202 -41.09 -15.54 -1.15
N GLU A 203 -41.83 -14.62 -1.78
CA GLU A 203 -42.61 -14.84 -3.00
C GLU A 203 -42.14 -13.87 -4.08
N GLY A 204 -42.03 -14.35 -5.33
CA GLY A 204 -41.90 -13.49 -6.51
C GLY A 204 -43.23 -12.83 -6.89
N LYS A 205 -43.21 -11.62 -7.47
CA LYS A 205 -44.44 -10.86 -7.80
C LYS A 205 -44.38 -10.13 -9.14
N GLU A 206 -45.43 -10.34 -9.95
CA GLU A 206 -45.95 -9.31 -10.85
C GLU A 206 -46.54 -8.19 -9.97
N PHE A 207 -46.04 -6.96 -10.08
CA PHE A 207 -46.39 -5.90 -9.15
C PHE A 207 -47.38 -4.91 -9.78
N LYS A 208 -48.58 -4.83 -9.21
CA LYS A 208 -49.38 -3.61 -9.28
C LYS A 208 -48.80 -2.64 -8.26
N ILE A 209 -48.47 -1.42 -8.69
CA ILE A 209 -48.09 -0.36 -7.74
C ILE A 209 -49.26 -0.15 -6.78
N PRO A 210 -49.09 -0.40 -5.47
CA PRO A 210 -50.17 -0.26 -4.50
C PRO A 210 -50.64 1.21 -4.42
N GLN A 211 -51.95 1.46 -4.25
CA GLN A 211 -52.53 2.83 -4.12
C GLN A 211 -51.94 3.67 -2.97
N ASN A 212 -51.11 3.05 -2.14
CA ASN A 212 -50.53 3.51 -0.89
C ASN A 212 -49.00 3.74 -0.98
N ALA A 213 -48.39 3.53 -2.16
CA ALA A 213 -46.98 3.81 -2.42
C ALA A 213 -46.73 5.34 -2.55
N TYR A 214 -45.72 5.83 -1.84
CA TYR A 214 -45.50 7.28 -1.70
C TYR A 214 -44.49 7.88 -2.65
N ARG A 215 -43.65 7.01 -3.19
CA ARG A 215 -42.59 7.31 -4.14
C ARG A 215 -42.15 5.98 -4.75
N ALA A 216 -42.26 5.89 -6.06
CA ALA A 216 -41.66 4.84 -6.86
C ALA A 216 -40.64 5.53 -7.78
N VAL A 217 -39.36 5.20 -7.64
CA VAL A 217 -38.27 5.76 -8.45
C VAL A 217 -37.77 4.67 -9.35
N LEU A 218 -38.11 4.75 -10.64
CA LEU A 218 -37.44 3.97 -11.66
C LEU A 218 -36.23 4.78 -12.12
N GLU A 219 -35.04 4.43 -11.67
CA GLU A 219 -33.80 4.95 -12.23
C GLU A 219 -33.42 4.09 -13.43
N VAL A 220 -33.55 4.67 -14.62
CA VAL A 220 -33.05 4.09 -15.87
C VAL A 220 -31.84 4.93 -16.28
N TYR A 221 -30.65 4.35 -16.25
CA TYR A 221 -29.45 5.03 -16.74
C TYR A 221 -29.35 4.88 -18.26
N VAL A 222 -29.60 5.95 -18.99
CA VAL A 222 -29.20 6.11 -20.40
C VAL A 222 -28.46 7.43 -20.53
N SER A 223 -27.23 7.38 -21.04
CA SER A 223 -26.58 8.56 -21.61
C SER A 223 -27.39 8.98 -22.85
N PHE A 224 -27.98 10.17 -22.76
CA PHE A 224 -28.79 10.92 -23.73
C PHE A 224 -30.33 10.73 -23.66
N GLN A 225 -30.98 11.91 -23.54
CA GLN A 225 -32.41 12.23 -23.42
C GLN A 225 -33.16 11.76 -22.16
N GLU A 226 -33.11 12.60 -21.12
CA GLU A 226 -34.22 12.70 -20.15
C GLU A 226 -35.24 13.72 -20.64
N ASN A 227 -36.30 13.21 -21.30
CA ASN A 227 -37.68 13.53 -20.97
C ASN A 227 -38.23 12.21 -20.37
N ASP A 228 -38.73 12.17 -19.14
CA ASP A 228 -40.16 12.34 -18.93
C ASP A 228 -40.53 12.52 -17.44
N ASP A 229 -41.66 13.21 -17.24
CA ASP A 229 -42.26 13.61 -15.98
C ASP A 229 -42.78 12.45 -15.11
N PHE A 230 -42.19 12.28 -13.93
CA PHE A 230 -42.53 11.27 -12.91
C PHE A 230 -43.86 11.47 -12.17
N GLY A 231 -44.64 12.49 -12.52
CA GLY A 231 -45.99 12.68 -11.97
C GLY A 231 -47.01 11.66 -12.48
N LYS A 232 -46.77 11.02 -13.63
CA LYS A 232 -47.73 10.13 -14.31
C LYS A 232 -47.74 8.69 -13.80
N LEU A 233 -46.66 8.22 -13.17
CA LEU A 233 -46.54 6.83 -12.69
C LEU A 233 -47.31 6.56 -11.37
N LEU A 234 -47.77 7.62 -10.69
CA LEU A 234 -48.51 7.54 -9.42
C LEU A 234 -50.03 7.75 -9.60
N ASP A 235 -50.57 7.49 -10.80
CA ASP A 235 -51.98 7.73 -11.14
C ASP A 235 -52.91 6.52 -10.84
N GLY A 236 -52.36 5.41 -10.37
CA GLY A 236 -53.08 4.19 -10.02
C GLY A 236 -53.52 3.32 -11.20
N LYS A 237 -53.06 3.60 -12.43
CA LYS A 237 -53.34 2.79 -13.63
C LYS A 237 -52.19 1.82 -13.93
N SER A 238 -52.43 0.81 -14.76
CA SER A 238 -51.36 -0.04 -15.31
C SER A 238 -50.55 0.74 -16.33
N HIS A 239 -49.22 0.70 -16.20
CA HIS A 239 -48.29 1.37 -17.11
C HIS A 239 -47.44 0.34 -17.84
N ARG A 240 -47.25 0.52 -19.15
CA ARG A 240 -46.34 -0.27 -19.97
C ARG A 240 -45.14 0.60 -20.33
N LEU A 241 -43.98 0.23 -19.83
CA LEU A 241 -42.71 0.91 -20.12
C LEU A 241 -42.04 0.17 -21.29
N ALA A 242 -41.66 0.91 -22.32
CA ALA A 242 -40.94 0.38 -23.47
C ALA A 242 -39.86 1.37 -23.88
N PHE A 243 -38.69 0.85 -24.24
CA PHE A 243 -37.57 1.63 -24.75
C PHE A 243 -37.43 1.35 -26.24
N SER A 244 -37.32 2.40 -27.05
CA SER A 244 -36.93 2.29 -28.45
C SER A 244 -35.78 3.23 -28.71
N VAL A 245 -34.83 2.79 -29.54
CA VAL A 245 -33.66 3.58 -29.89
C VAL A 245 -33.59 3.69 -31.39
N THR A 246 -33.47 4.93 -31.86
CA THR A 246 -33.28 5.23 -33.27
C THR A 246 -31.80 5.49 -33.52
N ASN A 247 -31.25 4.87 -34.57
CA ASN A 247 -29.85 4.98 -35.02
C ASN A 247 -28.79 4.40 -34.07
N ALA A 248 -28.97 3.18 -33.57
CA ALA A 248 -27.96 2.44 -32.79
C ALA A 248 -27.93 0.92 -33.12
N LEU A 249 -26.87 0.22 -32.70
CA LEU A 249 -26.67 -1.22 -32.89
C LEU A 249 -27.68 -2.09 -32.11
N ASN A 250 -27.86 -3.32 -32.57
CA ASN A 250 -28.92 -4.28 -32.29
C ASN A 250 -28.82 -5.08 -30.97
N VAL A 251 -28.00 -4.66 -29.99
CA VAL A 251 -27.97 -5.27 -28.63
C VAL A 251 -27.72 -4.19 -27.58
N TRP A 252 -28.49 -4.23 -26.49
CA TRP A 252 -28.45 -3.27 -25.37
C TRP A 252 -28.42 -4.03 -24.03
N TYR A 253 -27.60 -3.56 -23.08
CA TYR A 253 -27.62 -3.99 -21.69
C TYR A 253 -27.94 -2.77 -20.82
N ILE A 254 -29.21 -2.64 -20.43
CA ILE A 254 -29.71 -1.60 -19.52
C ILE A 254 -30.13 -2.30 -18.24
N ASP A 255 -29.57 -1.88 -17.10
CA ASP A 255 -30.15 -2.18 -15.79
C ASP A 255 -31.03 -1.01 -15.36
N ALA A 256 -32.31 -1.29 -15.09
CA ALA A 256 -33.26 -0.34 -14.54
C ALA A 256 -33.64 -0.79 -13.14
N ASN A 257 -33.35 0.04 -12.13
CA ASN A 257 -33.67 -0.28 -10.74
C ASN A 257 -34.87 0.56 -10.28
N LEU A 258 -35.92 -0.12 -9.83
CA LEU A 258 -37.11 0.51 -9.27
C LEU A 258 -37.04 0.49 -7.74
N HIS A 259 -36.67 1.61 -7.13
CA HIS A 259 -36.69 1.74 -5.68
C HIS A 259 -38.04 2.29 -5.22
N ILE A 260 -38.72 1.50 -4.39
CA ILE A 260 -40.01 1.84 -3.78
C ILE A 260 -39.79 1.86 -2.27
N TRP A 261 -40.12 2.99 -1.64
CA TRP A 261 -40.08 3.09 -0.19
C TRP A 261 -41.51 3.05 0.36
N LEU A 262 -41.67 2.37 1.50
CA LEU A 262 -42.97 2.13 2.15
C LEU A 262 -43.02 2.81 3.52
N ASP A 263 -44.07 3.58 3.76
CA ASP A 263 -44.35 4.18 5.07
C ASP A 263 -45.21 3.22 5.89
N LYS A 264 -44.55 2.45 6.75
CA LYS A 264 -45.19 1.37 7.52
C LYS A 264 -46.28 1.84 8.50
N LYS A 265 -46.34 3.15 8.79
CA LYS A 265 -47.31 3.76 9.72
C LYS A 265 -48.45 4.50 9.02
N SER A 266 -48.47 4.53 7.69
CA SER A 266 -49.52 5.17 6.92
C SER A 266 -50.28 4.14 6.10
N VAL A 267 -51.61 4.11 6.25
CA VAL A 267 -52.50 3.26 5.46
C VAL A 267 -52.48 3.68 3.98
N LYS A 268 -52.26 4.97 3.71
CA LYS A 268 -52.14 5.53 2.36
C LYS A 268 -51.19 6.71 2.37
N THR A 269 -50.18 6.65 1.51
CA THR A 269 -49.27 7.76 1.32
C THR A 269 -49.61 8.47 0.01
N GLN A 270 -49.72 9.79 0.06
CA GLN A 270 -50.08 10.59 -1.11
C GLN A 270 -48.90 11.49 -1.45
N GLY A 271 -48.65 11.72 -2.73
CA GLY A 271 -47.63 12.66 -3.14
C GLY A 271 -48.03 13.38 -4.41
N LYS A 272 -47.46 14.56 -4.63
CA LYS A 272 -47.69 15.34 -5.84
C LYS A 272 -46.41 16.06 -6.24
N LEU A 273 -46.06 15.96 -7.52
CA LEU A 273 -45.08 16.84 -8.14
C LEU A 273 -45.68 18.24 -8.26
N LEU A 274 -45.07 19.22 -7.61
CA LEU A 274 -45.53 20.61 -7.59
C LEU A 274 -44.98 21.41 -8.76
N LYS A 275 -43.69 21.22 -9.05
CA LYS A 275 -42.99 21.95 -10.11
C LYS A 275 -41.84 21.13 -10.63
N HIS A 276 -41.71 21.04 -11.94
CA HIS A 276 -40.53 20.52 -12.63
C HIS A 276 -40.06 21.57 -13.64
N SER A 277 -38.75 21.70 -13.77
CA SER A 277 -38.12 22.64 -14.68
C SER A 277 -36.79 22.06 -15.12
N SER A 278 -36.64 21.82 -16.42
CA SER A 278 -35.36 21.48 -17.02
C SER A 278 -34.94 22.63 -17.93
N SER A 279 -33.71 23.12 -17.78
CA SER A 279 -33.17 24.07 -18.74
C SER A 279 -32.96 23.36 -20.08
N PRO A 280 -33.08 24.07 -21.22
CA PRO A 280 -32.57 23.57 -22.48
C PRO A 280 -31.10 23.13 -22.35
N LEU A 281 -30.71 22.10 -23.09
CA LEU A 281 -29.32 21.67 -23.16
C LEU A 281 -28.51 22.75 -23.88
N SER A 282 -27.56 23.38 -23.17
CA SER A 282 -26.60 24.30 -23.79
C SER A 282 -25.42 23.48 -24.29
N LEU A 283 -25.38 23.22 -25.60
CA LEU A 283 -24.34 22.44 -26.26
C LEU A 283 -23.51 23.35 -27.19
N THR A 284 -22.19 23.23 -27.10
CA THR A 284 -21.25 23.83 -28.04
C THR A 284 -20.33 22.73 -28.54
N LEU A 285 -20.29 22.53 -29.85
CA LEU A 285 -19.41 21.59 -30.51
C LEU A 285 -18.57 22.36 -31.53
N LEU A 286 -17.25 22.37 -31.34
CA LEU A 286 -16.29 22.91 -32.28
C LEU A 286 -15.44 21.76 -32.80
N SER A 287 -15.37 21.62 -34.11
CA SER A 287 -14.52 20.64 -34.76
C SER A 287 -13.67 21.32 -35.83
N ASN A 288 -12.38 21.04 -35.84
CA ASN A 288 -11.47 21.43 -36.91
C ASN A 288 -10.77 20.16 -37.39
N VAL A 289 -11.11 19.70 -38.59
CA VAL A 289 -10.68 18.40 -39.13
C VAL A 289 -9.93 18.62 -40.43
N ALA A 290 -8.78 17.97 -40.58
CA ALA A 290 -7.99 17.95 -41.79
C ALA A 290 -7.50 16.51 -42.03
N GLY A 291 -8.18 15.77 -42.90
CA GLY A 291 -7.90 14.34 -43.12
C GLY A 291 -8.29 13.48 -41.92
N SER A 292 -7.39 12.58 -41.48
CA SER A 292 -7.53 11.77 -40.26
C SER A 292 -7.15 12.54 -38.97
N ASP A 293 -6.61 13.75 -39.10
CA ASP A 293 -6.22 14.61 -38.00
C ASP A 293 -7.26 15.69 -37.70
N GLY A 294 -7.28 16.17 -36.47
CA GLY A 294 -8.22 17.21 -36.10
C GLY A 294 -8.33 17.47 -34.60
N SER A 295 -9.15 18.45 -34.25
CA SER A 295 -9.50 18.74 -32.86
C SER A 295 -11.00 18.86 -32.70
N PHE A 296 -11.49 18.36 -31.56
CA PHE A 296 -12.91 18.39 -31.20
C PHE A 296 -13.03 18.95 -29.80
N VAL A 297 -13.80 20.02 -29.64
CA VAL A 297 -14.14 20.60 -28.34
C VAL A 297 -15.64 20.51 -28.18
N ALA A 298 -16.09 19.80 -27.14
CA ALA A 298 -17.50 19.63 -26.82
C ALA A 298 -17.76 20.15 -25.40
N ASN A 299 -18.60 21.16 -25.27
CA ASN A 299 -19.06 21.68 -23.99
C ASN A 299 -20.57 21.48 -23.90
N ALA A 300 -21.06 20.91 -22.80
CA ALA A 300 -22.48 20.75 -22.56
C ALA A 300 -22.84 21.19 -21.15
N SER A 301 -23.98 21.85 -20.97
CA SER A 301 -24.51 22.12 -19.63
C SER A 301 -26.02 22.05 -19.60
N ARG A 302 -26.55 21.57 -18.46
CA ARG A 302 -27.99 21.49 -18.20
C ARG A 302 -28.24 21.65 -16.71
N SER A 303 -29.34 22.30 -16.34
CA SER A 303 -29.84 22.31 -14.98
C SER A 303 -31.25 21.74 -14.92
N VAL A 304 -31.51 20.90 -13.93
CA VAL A 304 -32.81 20.31 -13.67
C VAL A 304 -33.21 20.64 -12.24
N ALA A 305 -34.44 21.09 -12.05
CA ALA A 305 -35.01 21.37 -10.74
C ALA A 305 -36.39 20.73 -10.64
N SER A 306 -36.66 20.10 -9.51
CA SER A 306 -37.97 19.52 -9.24
C SER A 306 -38.39 19.80 -7.79
N SER A 307 -39.68 19.89 -7.56
CA SER A 307 -40.26 20.00 -6.23
C SER A 307 -41.56 19.24 -6.16
N GLY A 308 -41.78 18.57 -5.04
CA GLY A 308 -43.00 17.83 -4.78
C GLY A 308 -43.19 17.64 -3.29
N TRP A 309 -44.39 17.22 -2.89
CA TRP A 309 -44.67 16.83 -1.51
C TRP A 309 -45.08 15.38 -1.42
N VAL A 310 -44.83 14.79 -0.26
CA VAL A 310 -45.29 13.47 0.14
C VAL A 310 -45.93 13.58 1.53
N LYS A 311 -47.19 13.16 1.66
CA LYS A 311 -47.94 13.08 2.90
C LYS A 311 -47.72 11.71 3.52
N SER A 312 -46.90 11.67 4.57
CA SER A 312 -46.54 10.46 5.32
C SER A 312 -47.13 10.49 6.74
N SER A 313 -46.90 9.43 7.50
CA SER A 313 -47.16 9.29 8.93
C SER A 313 -46.47 10.36 9.79
N HIS A 314 -45.49 11.08 9.23
CA HIS A 314 -44.77 12.18 9.88
C HIS A 314 -45.21 13.57 9.35
N GLY A 315 -46.32 13.63 8.60
CA GLY A 315 -46.88 14.85 8.01
C GLY A 315 -46.53 15.05 6.53
N VAL A 316 -46.83 16.24 6.00
CA VAL A 316 -46.58 16.59 4.59
C VAL A 316 -45.13 17.06 4.42
N ILE A 317 -44.28 16.22 3.84
CA ILE A 317 -42.88 16.53 3.57
C ILE A 317 -42.76 17.07 2.14
N THR A 318 -42.39 18.34 2.00
CA THR A 318 -42.06 18.95 0.72
C THR A 318 -40.57 18.85 0.46
N THR A 319 -40.20 18.31 -0.70
CA THR A 319 -38.81 18.18 -1.14
C THR A 319 -38.57 19.03 -2.38
N LYS A 320 -37.45 19.75 -2.40
CA LYS A 320 -36.93 20.47 -3.56
C LYS A 320 -35.57 19.89 -3.91
N SER A 321 -35.40 19.47 -5.15
CA SER A 321 -34.10 19.06 -5.71
C SER A 321 -33.70 19.99 -6.84
N ARG A 322 -32.40 20.25 -6.94
CA ARG A 322 -31.80 20.94 -8.07
C ARG A 322 -30.47 20.29 -8.39
N GLN A 323 -30.24 20.06 -9.67
CA GLN A 323 -29.01 19.50 -10.20
C GLN A 323 -28.50 20.39 -11.33
N GLU A 324 -27.19 20.59 -11.37
CA GLU A 324 -26.49 21.31 -12.42
C GLU A 324 -25.37 20.41 -12.93
N PHE A 325 -25.30 20.28 -14.24
CA PHE A 325 -24.29 19.50 -14.93
C PHE A 325 -23.51 20.38 -15.90
N LYS A 326 -22.19 20.24 -15.89
CA LYS A 326 -21.29 20.84 -16.86
C LYS A 326 -20.31 19.78 -17.34
N TYR A 327 -20.24 19.61 -18.64
CA TYR A 327 -19.34 18.72 -19.34
C TYR A 327 -18.43 19.56 -20.24
N SER A 328 -17.14 19.27 -20.24
CA SER A 328 -16.18 19.78 -21.21
C SER A 328 -15.29 18.65 -21.68
N ASN A 329 -15.10 18.52 -22.98
CA ASN A 329 -14.14 17.59 -23.57
C ASN A 329 -13.33 18.31 -24.63
N ALA A 330 -12.03 18.14 -24.58
CA ALA A 330 -11.11 18.54 -25.64
C ALA A 330 -10.38 17.29 -26.13
N MET A 331 -10.52 17.00 -27.42
CA MET A 331 -9.89 15.88 -28.09
C MET A 331 -9.02 16.39 -29.23
N LYS A 332 -7.82 15.81 -29.36
CA LYS A 332 -6.90 16.08 -30.46
C LYS A 332 -6.48 14.76 -31.08
N LEU A 333 -6.61 14.68 -32.40
CA LEU A 333 -6.08 13.64 -33.27
C LEU A 333 -4.93 14.25 -34.08
N GLY A 334 -3.83 13.53 -34.17
CA GLY A 334 -2.64 13.94 -34.92
C GLY A 334 -1.91 12.73 -35.49
N LYS A 335 -0.95 12.97 -36.39
CA LYS A 335 -0.10 11.91 -36.99
C LYS A 335 -0.94 10.89 -37.77
N ASP A 336 -1.84 11.37 -38.61
CA ASP A 336 -2.80 10.56 -39.37
C ASP A 336 -3.68 9.68 -38.47
N GLY A 337 -4.04 10.17 -37.30
CA GLY A 337 -4.83 9.47 -36.29
C GLY A 337 -4.04 8.56 -35.33
N ASN A 338 -2.70 8.50 -35.44
CA ASN A 338 -1.85 7.71 -34.53
C ASN A 338 -1.63 8.35 -33.16
N LEU A 339 -1.76 9.67 -33.06
CA LEU A 339 -1.75 10.43 -31.81
C LEU A 339 -3.18 10.76 -31.40
N GLN A 340 -3.55 10.39 -30.19
CA GLN A 340 -4.85 10.69 -29.59
C GLN A 340 -4.64 11.30 -28.21
N ILE A 341 -5.19 12.49 -27.99
CA ILE A 341 -5.22 13.15 -26.69
C ILE A 341 -6.66 13.48 -26.34
N VAL A 342 -7.13 13.07 -25.18
CA VAL A 342 -8.47 13.37 -24.66
C VAL A 342 -8.33 14.00 -23.28
N ASN A 343 -9.01 15.12 -23.06
CA ASN A 343 -9.08 15.80 -21.78
C ASN A 343 -10.54 16.16 -21.50
N GLN A 344 -11.18 15.31 -20.70
CA GLN A 344 -12.59 15.40 -20.36
C GLN A 344 -12.76 15.77 -18.89
N ARG A 345 -13.72 16.65 -18.61
CA ARG A 345 -14.14 17.02 -17.26
C ARG A 345 -15.64 17.07 -17.15
N ILE A 346 -16.17 16.50 -16.06
CA ILE A 346 -17.58 16.55 -15.72
C ILE A 346 -17.71 17.12 -14.31
N HIS A 347 -18.48 18.18 -14.18
CA HIS A 347 -18.84 18.78 -12.91
C HIS A 347 -20.33 18.61 -12.69
N SER A 348 -20.70 18.03 -11.54
CA SER A 348 -22.09 17.92 -11.12
C SER A 348 -22.27 18.58 -9.75
N LYS A 349 -23.29 19.41 -9.63
CA LYS A 349 -23.69 20.04 -8.38
C LYS A 349 -25.14 19.69 -8.10
N GLY A 350 -25.37 18.98 -7.00
CA GLY A 350 -26.68 18.62 -6.52
C GLY A 350 -27.04 19.41 -5.26
N SER A 351 -28.30 19.75 -5.11
CA SER A 351 -28.86 20.20 -3.84
C SER A 351 -30.22 19.55 -3.62
N LEU A 352 -30.43 19.10 -2.39
CA LEU A 352 -31.67 18.53 -1.91
C LEU A 352 -32.07 19.29 -0.65
N GLY A 353 -33.34 19.64 -0.53
CA GLY A 353 -33.89 20.25 0.67
C GLY A 353 -35.27 19.68 0.95
N SER A 354 -35.48 19.22 2.18
CA SER A 354 -36.76 18.67 2.64
C SER A 354 -37.28 19.46 3.82
N LYS A 355 -38.58 19.79 3.78
CA LYS A 355 -39.27 20.60 4.79
C LYS A 355 -40.61 19.96 5.15
N THR A 356 -40.99 20.07 6.41
CA THR A 356 -42.37 19.83 6.90
C THR A 356 -43.07 21.19 7.09
N PRO A 357 -44.39 21.24 7.36
CA PRO A 357 -45.08 22.50 7.59
C PRO A 357 -44.56 23.24 8.84
N SER A 358 -44.01 22.51 9.82
CA SER A 358 -43.54 23.05 11.10
C SER A 358 -42.02 23.29 11.19
N SER A 359 -41.18 22.66 10.36
CA SER A 359 -39.72 22.84 10.40
C SER A 359 -38.97 22.32 9.15
N SER A 360 -37.77 22.84 8.88
CA SER A 360 -36.84 22.24 7.91
C SER A 360 -36.27 20.92 8.43
N VAL A 361 -36.43 19.84 7.68
CA VAL A 361 -36.00 18.48 8.08
C VAL A 361 -34.52 18.27 7.79
N GLY A 362 -34.07 18.72 6.63
CA GLY A 362 -32.65 18.66 6.26
C GLY A 362 -32.38 19.19 4.86
N SER A 363 -31.13 19.53 4.61
CA SER A 363 -30.62 19.91 3.30
C SER A 363 -29.26 19.28 3.05
N THR A 364 -29.08 18.72 1.85
CA THR A 364 -27.83 18.16 1.38
C THR A 364 -27.35 18.94 0.17
N LYS A 365 -26.08 19.33 0.17
CA LYS A 365 -25.36 19.85 -0.99
C LYS A 365 -24.31 18.82 -1.41
N LEU A 366 -24.23 18.56 -2.70
CA LEU A 366 -23.37 17.55 -3.28
C LEU A 366 -22.57 18.18 -4.41
N PHE A 367 -21.26 18.00 -4.38
CA PHE A 367 -20.35 18.46 -5.42
C PHE A 367 -19.54 17.27 -5.90
N ARG A 368 -19.55 17.03 -7.22
CA ARG A 368 -18.80 15.95 -7.85
C ARG A 368 -18.01 16.48 -9.03
N ASN A 369 -16.79 15.99 -9.16
CA ASN A 369 -15.89 16.30 -10.26
C ASN A 369 -15.28 14.99 -10.78
N PHE A 370 -15.36 14.79 -12.08
CA PHE A 370 -14.81 13.64 -12.80
C PHE A 370 -13.84 14.17 -13.84
N ARG A 371 -12.65 13.60 -13.90
CA ARG A 371 -11.67 13.91 -14.95
C ARG A 371 -11.22 12.62 -15.60
N LEU A 372 -11.15 12.65 -16.93
CA LEU A 372 -10.51 11.63 -17.74
C LEU A 372 -9.46 12.33 -18.60
N TYR A 373 -8.23 11.89 -18.50
CA TYR A 373 -7.16 12.24 -19.41
C TYR A 373 -6.66 10.97 -20.09
N MET A 374 -6.54 11.02 -21.41
CA MET A 374 -5.96 9.95 -22.19
C MET A 374 -4.93 10.54 -23.15
N TYR A 375 -3.80 9.88 -23.25
CA TYR A 375 -2.78 10.10 -24.26
C TYR A 375 -2.44 8.74 -24.86
N SER A 376 -2.47 8.64 -26.18
CA SER A 376 -2.01 7.48 -26.93
C SER A 376 -1.20 7.95 -28.13
N ASP A 377 -0.07 7.33 -28.40
CA ASP A 377 0.80 7.66 -29.52
C ASP A 377 1.44 6.40 -30.11
N ASN A 378 1.20 6.16 -31.40
CA ASN A 378 1.84 5.11 -32.17
C ASN A 378 2.89 5.72 -33.10
N ASN A 379 4.15 5.29 -32.97
CA ASN A 379 5.25 5.72 -33.82
C ASN A 379 5.82 4.53 -34.60
N GLU A 380 5.80 4.63 -35.93
CA GLU A 380 6.50 3.69 -36.80
C GLU A 380 7.97 4.10 -36.91
N LYS A 381 8.90 3.18 -36.59
CA LYS A 381 10.35 3.47 -36.60
C LYS A 381 11.09 2.93 -37.84
N GLY A 382 10.37 2.38 -38.82
CA GLY A 382 10.95 1.65 -39.96
C GLY A 382 11.28 0.18 -39.62
N ASN A 383 11.58 -0.64 -40.63
CA ASN A 383 11.86 -2.09 -40.50
C ASN A 383 10.76 -2.91 -39.79
N GLY A 384 9.47 -2.59 -40.04
CA GLY A 384 8.33 -3.32 -39.45
C GLY A 384 8.18 -3.16 -37.93
N THR A 385 8.87 -2.18 -37.33
CA THR A 385 8.82 -1.92 -35.88
C THR A 385 7.85 -0.77 -35.56
N VAL A 386 6.88 -1.03 -34.68
CA VAL A 386 5.88 -0.07 -34.20
C VAL A 386 6.02 0.09 -32.69
N GLU A 387 6.13 1.33 -32.22
CA GLU A 387 6.11 1.67 -30.79
C GLU A 387 4.79 2.32 -30.41
N SER A 388 4.11 1.77 -29.40
CA SER A 388 2.87 2.31 -28.85
C SER A 388 3.08 2.78 -27.43
N ARG A 389 2.63 3.99 -27.11
CA ARG A 389 2.62 4.52 -25.74
C ARG A 389 1.22 4.93 -25.36
N ALA A 390 0.79 4.62 -24.15
CA ALA A 390 -0.47 5.10 -23.62
C ALA A 390 -0.36 5.54 -22.16
N ASN A 391 -0.97 6.67 -21.84
CA ASN A 391 -1.17 7.16 -20.49
C ASN A 391 -2.66 7.44 -20.28
N VAL A 392 -3.24 6.93 -19.19
CA VAL A 392 -4.62 7.15 -18.82
C VAL A 392 -4.68 7.61 -17.37
N ALA A 393 -5.35 8.72 -17.11
CA ALA A 393 -5.57 9.23 -15.76
C ALA A 393 -7.06 9.50 -15.53
N LEU A 394 -7.55 9.04 -14.39
CA LEU A 394 -8.95 9.09 -13.99
C LEU A 394 -9.05 9.60 -12.56
N ASP A 395 -9.77 10.70 -12.39
CA ASP A 395 -9.96 11.31 -11.07
C ASP A 395 -11.44 11.48 -10.77
N ILE A 396 -11.86 10.90 -9.66
CA ILE A 396 -13.17 11.09 -9.06
C ILE A 396 -12.99 11.84 -7.76
N SER A 397 -13.67 12.98 -7.61
CA SER A 397 -13.75 13.71 -6.35
C SER A 397 -15.20 14.04 -6.03
N GLU A 398 -15.64 13.65 -4.84
CA GLU A 398 -16.95 13.99 -4.32
C GLU A 398 -16.81 14.67 -2.95
N LYS A 399 -17.63 15.69 -2.73
CA LYS A 399 -17.84 16.32 -1.44
C LYS A 399 -19.34 16.49 -1.22
N SER A 400 -19.87 15.87 -0.18
CA SER A 400 -21.24 16.06 0.24
C SER A 400 -21.28 16.73 1.61
N ARG A 401 -22.22 17.65 1.79
CA ARG A 401 -22.51 18.30 3.07
C ARG A 401 -23.99 18.16 3.34
N THR A 402 -24.33 17.44 4.40
CA THR A 402 -25.70 17.30 4.87
C THR A 402 -25.86 18.12 6.13
N THR A 403 -26.90 18.93 6.18
CA THR A 403 -27.28 19.78 7.30
C THR A 403 -28.68 19.37 7.72
N SER A 404 -28.85 18.98 8.96
CA SER A 404 -30.14 18.57 9.50
C SER A 404 -30.37 19.21 10.86
N ARG A 405 -31.55 18.98 11.43
CA ARG A 405 -31.91 19.37 12.80
C ARG A 405 -30.93 18.83 13.86
N TYR A 406 -30.19 17.77 13.53
CA TYR A 406 -29.30 17.05 14.43
C TYR A 406 -27.81 17.29 14.15
N GLY A 407 -27.46 18.30 13.34
CA GLY A 407 -26.08 18.68 13.01
C GLY A 407 -25.72 18.57 11.53
N SER A 408 -24.47 18.89 11.23
CA SER A 408 -23.89 18.85 9.88
C SER A 408 -22.94 17.67 9.72
N SER A 409 -23.11 16.87 8.66
CA SER A 409 -22.11 15.87 8.23
C SER A 409 -21.43 16.31 6.96
N VAL A 410 -20.16 15.97 6.83
CA VAL A 410 -19.38 16.18 5.61
C VAL A 410 -18.75 14.86 5.21
N HIS A 411 -18.95 14.46 3.97
CA HIS A 411 -18.31 13.30 3.38
C HIS A 411 -17.43 13.75 2.22
N ARG A 412 -16.25 13.15 2.09
CA ARG A 412 -15.33 13.37 0.99
C ARG A 412 -14.89 12.02 0.45
N LEU A 413 -14.90 11.90 -0.87
CA LEU A 413 -14.37 10.77 -1.61
C LEU A 413 -13.36 11.31 -2.62
N LYS A 414 -12.21 10.66 -2.72
CA LYS A 414 -11.21 10.87 -3.76
C LYS A 414 -10.75 9.52 -4.27
N ASN A 415 -10.86 9.27 -5.57
CA ASN A 415 -10.34 8.07 -6.22
C ASN A 415 -9.57 8.49 -7.46
N THR A 416 -8.25 8.34 -7.42
CA THR A 416 -7.33 8.68 -8.51
C THR A 416 -6.74 7.39 -9.07
N GLN A 417 -6.80 7.19 -10.39
CA GLN A 417 -6.22 6.03 -11.07
C GLN A 417 -5.34 6.51 -12.22
N ASN A 418 -4.07 6.10 -12.22
CA ASN A 418 -3.09 6.50 -13.23
C ASN A 418 -2.44 5.25 -13.82
N ALA A 419 -2.62 5.05 -15.12
CA ALA A 419 -2.04 3.96 -15.90
C ALA A 419 -1.08 4.49 -16.96
N HIS A 420 0.05 3.80 -17.13
CA HIS A 420 1.10 4.10 -18.10
C HIS A 420 1.53 2.79 -18.76
N GLY A 421 1.65 2.78 -20.08
CA GLY A 421 2.00 1.60 -20.85
C GLY A 421 2.88 1.94 -22.03
N TYR A 422 3.80 1.03 -22.33
CA TYR A 422 4.71 1.10 -23.47
C TYR A 422 4.82 -0.28 -24.11
N LEU A 423 4.59 -0.34 -25.42
CA LEU A 423 4.72 -1.56 -26.22
C LEU A 423 5.60 -1.29 -27.43
N VAL A 424 6.45 -2.26 -27.77
CA VAL A 424 7.24 -2.31 -28.99
C VAL A 424 6.91 -3.61 -29.71
N TYR A 425 6.40 -3.48 -30.92
CA TYR A 425 6.06 -4.58 -31.80
C TYR A 425 7.06 -4.64 -32.95
N LYS A 426 7.67 -5.81 -33.19
CA LYS A 426 8.52 -6.08 -34.36
C LYS A 426 8.23 -7.50 -34.88
N ASP A 427 7.64 -7.60 -36.06
CA ASP A 427 7.21 -8.86 -36.70
C ASP A 427 6.31 -9.77 -35.83
N LYS A 428 6.87 -10.69 -35.05
CA LYS A 428 6.17 -11.62 -34.13
C LYS A 428 6.62 -11.47 -32.68
N MET A 429 7.58 -10.59 -32.40
CA MET A 429 8.12 -10.37 -31.06
C MET A 429 7.55 -9.08 -30.50
N ILE A 430 7.04 -9.15 -29.29
CA ILE A 430 6.49 -7.99 -28.61
C ILE A 430 7.20 -7.87 -27.27
N SER A 431 7.66 -6.66 -26.98
CA SER A 431 8.24 -6.33 -25.68
C SER A 431 7.57 -5.09 -25.15
N GLY A 432 7.42 -5.01 -23.84
CA GLY A 432 6.83 -3.83 -23.24
C GLY A 432 6.60 -3.96 -21.76
N TRP A 433 6.09 -2.88 -21.20
CA TRP A 433 5.82 -2.77 -19.78
C TRP A 433 4.61 -1.87 -19.56
N GLY A 434 3.99 -2.05 -18.41
CA GLY A 434 2.97 -1.12 -17.97
C GLY A 434 2.85 -1.09 -16.46
N LYS A 435 2.22 -0.02 -16.00
CA LYS A 435 2.10 0.34 -14.61
C LYS A 435 0.74 0.98 -14.39
N THR A 436 0.00 0.52 -13.39
CA THR A 436 -1.22 1.19 -12.92
C THR A 436 -1.12 1.46 -11.43
N LYS A 437 -1.59 2.63 -11.01
CA LYS A 437 -1.66 3.06 -9.60
C LYS A 437 -3.08 3.55 -9.30
N GLN A 438 -3.69 3.05 -8.23
CA GLN A 438 -4.93 3.59 -7.68
C GLN A 438 -4.71 4.13 -6.26
N ASP A 439 -5.22 5.33 -6.02
CA ASP A 439 -5.30 6.00 -4.72
C ASP A 439 -6.78 6.26 -4.40
N TYR A 440 -7.37 5.43 -3.53
CA TYR A 440 -8.74 5.57 -3.04
C TYR A 440 -8.73 6.10 -1.60
N HIS A 441 -9.48 7.15 -1.35
CA HIS A 441 -9.66 7.74 -0.03
C HIS A 441 -11.10 8.20 0.18
N TYR A 442 -11.73 7.67 1.23
CA TYR A 442 -13.04 8.09 1.70
C TYR A 442 -12.90 8.58 3.15
N SER A 443 -13.46 9.77 3.44
CA SER A 443 -13.56 10.32 4.79
C SER A 443 -14.96 10.82 5.05
N GLY A 444 -15.56 10.36 6.15
CA GLY A 444 -16.79 10.91 6.70
C GLY A 444 -16.67 11.03 8.22
N ASN A 445 -17.69 11.62 8.86
CA ASN A 445 -17.65 11.92 10.30
C ASN A 445 -17.35 10.74 11.25
N LYS A 446 -17.56 9.48 10.82
CA LYS A 446 -17.38 8.29 11.66
C LYS A 446 -16.49 7.19 11.06
N LEU A 447 -16.16 7.30 9.78
CA LEU A 447 -15.48 6.26 9.04
C LEU A 447 -14.51 6.93 8.07
N CYS A 448 -13.26 6.50 8.15
CA CYS A 448 -12.24 6.80 7.17
C CYS A 448 -11.77 5.48 6.56
N TYR A 449 -11.63 5.44 5.25
CA TYR A 449 -11.13 4.28 4.52
C TYR A 449 -10.16 4.76 3.44
N SER A 450 -9.00 4.13 3.38
CA SER A 450 -8.01 4.40 2.33
C SER A 450 -7.44 3.11 1.79
N ARG A 451 -7.24 3.08 0.48
CA ARG A 451 -6.60 1.98 -0.25
C ARG A 451 -5.65 2.55 -1.29
N ASN A 452 -4.41 2.09 -1.28
CA ASN A 452 -3.43 2.35 -2.31
C ASN A 452 -3.09 1.03 -3.00
N PHE A 453 -3.08 1.03 -4.33
CA PHE A 453 -2.76 -0.12 -5.16
C PHE A 453 -1.76 0.29 -6.22
N LEU A 454 -0.73 -0.53 -6.44
CA LEU A 454 0.25 -0.35 -7.50
C LEU A 454 0.56 -1.71 -8.14
N LEU A 455 0.39 -1.79 -9.46
CA LEU A 455 0.68 -2.98 -10.24
C LEU A 455 1.62 -2.62 -11.39
N GLN A 456 2.64 -3.43 -11.59
CA GLN A 456 3.66 -3.28 -12.63
C GLN A 456 3.89 -4.62 -13.32
N PHE A 457 4.04 -4.60 -14.64
CA PHE A 457 4.40 -5.77 -15.43
C PHE A 457 5.47 -5.40 -16.46
N LEU A 458 6.34 -6.38 -16.72
CA LEU A 458 7.40 -6.35 -17.72
C LEU A 458 7.27 -7.63 -18.54
N HIS A 459 7.25 -7.50 -19.85
CA HIS A 459 7.09 -8.64 -20.74
C HIS A 459 8.04 -8.57 -21.93
N SER A 460 8.65 -9.71 -22.25
CA SER A 460 9.45 -9.92 -23.47
C SER A 460 9.18 -11.33 -23.99
N GLY A 461 8.45 -11.43 -25.11
CA GLY A 461 7.97 -12.71 -25.61
C GLY A 461 7.42 -12.64 -27.02
N SER A 462 7.00 -13.79 -27.54
CA SER A 462 6.37 -13.89 -28.86
C SER A 462 4.87 -13.57 -28.76
N GLY A 463 4.32 -12.96 -29.81
CA GLY A 463 3.18 -12.04 -29.77
C GLY A 463 1.80 -12.55 -29.31
N LEU A 464 1.69 -13.74 -28.76
CA LEU A 464 0.46 -14.26 -28.11
C LEU A 464 0.39 -13.92 -26.62
N GLU A 465 1.52 -13.65 -25.96
CA GLU A 465 1.59 -13.47 -24.50
C GLU A 465 1.17 -12.06 -24.03
N ILE A 466 1.09 -11.08 -24.93
CA ILE A 466 0.90 -9.65 -24.57
C ILE A 466 -0.57 -9.26 -24.43
N ILE A 467 -1.47 -9.90 -25.17
CA ILE A 467 -2.90 -9.53 -25.17
C ILE A 467 -3.56 -9.90 -23.84
N GLU A 468 -3.11 -10.97 -23.16
CA GLU A 468 -3.69 -11.41 -21.88
C GLU A 468 -3.11 -10.68 -20.66
N LEU A 469 -1.87 -10.16 -20.75
CA LEU A 469 -1.20 -9.40 -19.69
C LEU A 469 -1.85 -8.03 -19.42
N VAL A 470 -2.45 -7.42 -20.44
CA VAL A 470 -3.20 -6.15 -20.30
C VAL A 470 -4.52 -6.35 -19.54
N TYR A 471 -5.13 -7.53 -19.61
CA TYR A 471 -6.33 -7.86 -18.82
C TYR A 471 -5.99 -8.38 -17.40
N ALA A 472 -4.81 -8.97 -17.20
CA ALA A 472 -4.34 -9.35 -15.86
C ALA A 472 -4.18 -8.14 -14.90
N LEU A 473 -4.09 -6.93 -15.44
CA LEU A 473 -4.09 -5.68 -14.67
C LEU A 473 -5.42 -5.38 -13.96
N GLU A 474 -6.55 -5.95 -14.41
CA GLU A 474 -7.83 -5.81 -13.71
C GLU A 474 -7.90 -6.68 -12.44
N PHE A 475 -7.15 -7.79 -12.36
CA PHE A 475 -7.40 -8.83 -11.35
C PHE A 475 -6.18 -9.33 -10.56
N SER A 476 -4.97 -8.84 -10.81
CA SER A 476 -3.84 -9.10 -9.90
C SER A 476 -3.91 -8.24 -8.63
N THR A 477 -4.97 -8.42 -7.84
CA THR A 477 -4.72 -8.51 -6.40
C THR A 477 -4.04 -9.85 -6.23
N HIS A 478 -2.80 -9.89 -5.75
CA HIS A 478 -2.23 -10.93 -4.86
C HIS A 478 -0.72 -10.75 -4.85
N ARG A 479 -0.29 -9.69 -4.15
CA ARG A 479 0.82 -9.73 -3.20
C ARG A 479 0.75 -8.48 -2.32
N LYS A 480 0.77 -8.73 -1.01
CA LYS A 480 0.71 -7.78 0.13
C LYS A 480 -0.55 -6.92 0.21
N VAL A 481 -1.55 -7.48 0.89
CA VAL A 481 -2.66 -6.71 1.48
C VAL A 481 -2.26 -6.33 2.91
N GLN A 482 -2.14 -5.04 3.20
CA GLN A 482 -2.05 -4.52 4.57
C GLN A 482 -3.41 -3.94 4.97
N TRP A 483 -3.98 -4.47 6.04
CA TRP A 483 -5.24 -3.99 6.63
C TRP A 483 -4.93 -2.96 7.72
N GLY A 484 -5.72 -1.89 7.81
CA GLY A 484 -5.63 -0.94 8.91
C GLY A 484 -6.89 -0.11 9.11
N CYS A 485 -7.66 -0.43 10.15
CA CYS A 485 -8.29 0.52 11.10
C CYS A 485 -9.08 -0.26 12.16
N VAL A 486 -8.78 -0.01 13.44
CA VAL A 486 -9.50 -0.53 14.62
C VAL A 486 -10.06 0.66 15.40
N LEU A 487 -11.36 0.62 15.72
CA LEU A 487 -12.04 1.53 16.63
C LEU A 487 -11.77 1.16 18.10
N PRO A 488 -11.87 2.11 19.05
CA PRO A 488 -11.62 1.87 20.46
C PRO A 488 -12.82 1.16 21.14
N GLN A 489 -12.56 0.14 21.98
CA GLN A 489 -13.57 -0.46 22.86
C GLN A 489 -13.43 0.07 24.29
N ALA A 490 -14.52 0.62 24.81
CA ALA A 490 -14.90 0.52 26.22
C ALA A 490 -16.27 -0.18 26.29
N SER A 491 -16.44 -1.09 27.24
CA SER A 491 -17.59 -2.01 27.42
C SER A 491 -18.39 -1.61 28.69
N PRO A 492 -19.65 -2.07 28.97
CA PRO A 492 -20.11 -3.48 28.86
C PRO A 492 -21.53 -3.73 28.26
N ARG A 493 -21.71 -5.01 27.86
CA ARG A 493 -22.90 -5.83 27.52
C ARG A 493 -24.29 -5.17 27.38
N ILE A 494 -24.93 -5.37 26.21
CA ILE A 494 -26.34 -5.81 26.00
C ILE A 494 -26.49 -6.33 24.55
N HIS A 495 -27.22 -7.44 24.37
CA HIS A 495 -27.54 -8.09 23.09
C HIS A 495 -28.49 -7.27 22.19
N CYS A 496 -28.23 -7.23 20.87
CA CYS A 496 -29.22 -7.44 19.79
C CYS A 496 -28.56 -7.42 18.37
N PRO A 497 -29.14 -8.09 17.36
CA PRO A 497 -28.48 -8.51 16.11
C PRO A 497 -28.70 -7.53 14.95
N LEU A 498 -27.76 -7.42 14.01
CA LEU A 498 -28.04 -6.81 12.70
C LEU A 498 -27.10 -7.31 11.58
N ARG A 499 -27.74 -7.88 10.56
CA ARG A 499 -27.26 -8.42 9.27
C ARG A 499 -27.02 -7.25 8.29
N ILE A 500 -25.87 -7.19 7.61
CA ILE A 500 -25.67 -6.33 6.41
C ILE A 500 -24.82 -7.10 5.38
N SER A 501 -25.40 -7.34 4.19
CA SER A 501 -24.79 -7.99 3.02
C SER A 501 -24.41 -6.95 1.95
N PHE A 502 -23.33 -7.18 1.19
CA PHE A 502 -23.00 -6.42 -0.03
C PHE A 502 -22.64 -7.39 -1.17
N SER A 503 -23.14 -7.11 -2.38
CA SER A 503 -22.96 -7.87 -3.63
C SER A 503 -22.38 -6.94 -4.70
N PHE A 504 -21.48 -7.42 -5.57
CA PHE A 504 -20.86 -6.64 -6.66
C PHE A 504 -21.26 -7.20 -8.04
N TRP A 505 -21.60 -6.33 -9.00
CA TRP A 505 -21.99 -6.63 -10.40
C TRP A 505 -21.13 -5.82 -11.40
N TYR A 506 -20.83 -6.37 -12.59
CA TYR A 506 -20.10 -5.72 -13.71
C TYR A 506 -20.75 -6.06 -15.07
N ILE A 507 -20.93 -5.06 -15.96
CA ILE A 507 -21.41 -5.16 -17.38
C ILE A 507 -20.61 -4.17 -18.27
N SER A 508 -20.38 -4.53 -19.55
CA SER A 508 -19.52 -3.90 -20.58
C SER A 508 -20.29 -3.16 -21.72
N CYS A 509 -19.68 -2.18 -22.43
CA CYS A 509 -20.32 -1.33 -23.48
C CYS A 509 -19.53 -1.23 -24.83
N PRO A 510 -20.14 -1.28 -26.05
CA PRO A 510 -19.43 -1.51 -27.34
C PRO A 510 -19.67 -0.49 -28.51
N LEU A 511 -19.57 0.84 -28.35
CA LEU A 511 -19.96 1.79 -29.41
C LEU A 511 -18.86 2.80 -29.87
N VAL A 512 -17.80 2.32 -30.54
CA VAL A 512 -16.90 3.13 -31.40
C VAL A 512 -16.59 2.47 -32.77
N CYS A 513 -17.01 1.22 -33.00
CA CYS A 513 -16.52 0.44 -34.16
C CYS A 513 -17.15 0.74 -35.53
N ASN A 514 -18.16 1.61 -35.67
CA ASN A 514 -18.93 1.71 -36.93
C ASN A 514 -18.67 2.93 -37.83
N ILE A 515 -17.58 3.68 -37.62
CA ILE A 515 -17.13 4.69 -38.62
C ILE A 515 -15.86 4.26 -39.38
N LEU A 516 -15.27 3.09 -39.09
CA LEU A 516 -14.03 2.62 -39.73
C LEU A 516 -14.17 1.29 -40.49
N SER A 517 -15.34 1.08 -41.09
CA SER A 517 -15.47 0.15 -42.20
C SER A 517 -15.05 0.92 -43.45
N TRP A 518 -13.82 0.70 -43.96
CA TRP A 518 -13.52 0.49 -45.38
C TRP A 518 -12.01 0.28 -45.61
N LYS A 519 -11.72 -0.84 -46.29
CA LYS A 519 -10.46 -1.32 -46.87
C LYS A 519 -9.48 -2.10 -45.97
N PHE A 520 -9.26 -3.32 -46.44
CA PHE A 520 -8.55 -4.45 -45.85
C PHE A 520 -7.13 -4.56 -46.41
N HIS A 521 -6.14 -4.62 -45.53
CA HIS A 521 -4.97 -5.51 -45.47
C HIS A 521 -3.88 -4.77 -44.68
N VAL A 522 -3.21 -5.49 -43.76
CA VAL A 522 -2.18 -5.03 -42.78
C VAL A 522 -2.69 -4.69 -41.35
N ALA A 523 -3.99 -4.43 -41.12
CA ALA A 523 -4.50 -4.02 -39.80
C ALA A 523 -4.99 -5.14 -38.85
N LYS A 524 -4.20 -6.20 -38.60
CA LYS A 524 -4.58 -7.29 -37.66
C LYS A 524 -3.98 -7.20 -36.24
N TYR A 525 -3.16 -6.19 -35.94
CA TYR A 525 -2.36 -6.12 -34.71
C TYR A 525 -2.59 -4.88 -33.81
N VAL A 526 -3.50 -3.96 -34.16
CA VAL A 526 -3.69 -2.67 -33.44
C VAL A 526 -5.09 -2.54 -32.80
N ARG A 527 -5.82 -3.64 -32.63
CA ARG A 527 -7.20 -3.61 -32.06
C ARG A 527 -7.29 -3.58 -30.52
N VAL A 528 -6.17 -3.49 -29.79
CA VAL A 528 -6.12 -3.77 -28.33
C VAL A 528 -5.92 -2.52 -27.45
N PHE A 529 -5.58 -1.36 -28.01
CA PHE A 529 -5.28 -0.17 -27.19
C PHE A 529 -6.49 0.71 -26.83
N MET A 530 -7.67 0.43 -27.37
CA MET A 530 -8.79 1.39 -27.37
C MET A 530 -9.96 1.04 -26.43
N CYS A 531 -9.86 -0.03 -25.62
CA CYS A 531 -10.81 -0.29 -24.51
C CYS A 531 -10.43 0.46 -23.22
N LEU A 532 -9.25 1.07 -23.15
CA LEU A 532 -8.66 1.67 -21.96
C LEU A 532 -9.22 3.06 -21.56
N ALA A 533 -10.34 3.51 -22.13
CA ALA A 533 -10.91 4.84 -21.82
C ALA A 533 -12.35 4.82 -21.31
N ILE A 534 -13.03 3.66 -21.23
CA ILE A 534 -14.48 3.61 -20.97
C ILE A 534 -14.86 2.78 -19.73
N GLU A 535 -13.90 2.21 -18.99
CA GLU A 535 -14.18 1.38 -17.80
C GLU A 535 -14.15 2.12 -16.46
N SER A 536 -14.12 3.46 -16.50
CA SER A 536 -13.85 4.26 -15.30
C SER A 536 -14.97 5.24 -14.94
N ILE A 537 -16.17 4.99 -15.47
CA ILE A 537 -17.40 5.70 -15.10
C ILE A 537 -18.26 4.82 -14.15
N SER A 538 -17.63 3.94 -13.37
CA SER A 538 -18.34 2.99 -12.49
C SER A 538 -17.86 3.05 -11.05
N PHE A 539 -17.82 4.23 -10.42
CA PHE A 539 -17.73 4.33 -8.95
C PHE A 539 -18.34 5.64 -8.44
N LEU A 540 -19.66 5.64 -8.22
CA LEU A 540 -20.36 6.67 -7.45
C LEU A 540 -21.60 6.12 -6.74
N VAL A 541 -21.50 6.09 -5.41
CA VAL A 541 -22.56 6.33 -4.42
C VAL A 541 -23.50 5.18 -4.05
N ALA A 542 -23.20 4.60 -2.88
CA ALA A 542 -24.21 4.18 -1.91
C ALA A 542 -24.45 5.32 -0.88
N PRO A 543 -25.69 5.57 -0.43
CA PRO A 543 -25.99 6.44 0.70
C PRO A 543 -26.21 5.69 2.03
N PHE A 544 -26.39 6.50 3.08
CA PHE A 544 -26.11 6.31 4.51
C PHE A 544 -27.35 5.98 5.37
N GLU A 545 -27.18 5.31 6.51
CA GLU A 545 -27.96 5.40 7.77
C GLU A 545 -27.05 5.03 8.98
N ALA A 546 -27.38 5.29 10.26
CA ALA A 546 -27.21 6.50 11.07
C ALA A 546 -26.89 6.09 12.56
N ARG A 547 -26.26 6.95 13.39
CA ARG A 547 -26.43 7.07 14.89
C ARG A 547 -25.66 8.27 15.49
N LEU A 548 -26.04 8.81 16.65
CA LEU A 548 -25.61 10.12 17.23
C LEU A 548 -24.96 9.96 18.63
N MET A 549 -24.48 11.11 19.19
CA MET A 549 -24.10 11.47 20.59
C MET A 549 -22.59 11.27 20.93
N TRP A 550 -21.78 12.17 21.54
CA TRP A 550 -21.94 13.22 22.59
C TRP A 550 -20.63 14.08 22.77
N GLU A 551 -20.73 15.38 23.17
CA GLU A 551 -19.83 16.39 23.86
C GLU A 551 -18.29 16.52 23.60
N ALA A 552 -17.54 17.62 23.84
CA ALA A 552 -17.70 19.08 24.09
C ALA A 552 -16.27 19.75 24.14
N GLU A 553 -16.16 21.01 23.68
CA GLU A 553 -15.28 22.15 24.12
C GLU A 553 -13.72 21.98 24.24
N THR A 554 -12.80 22.92 23.97
CA THR A 554 -12.75 24.37 23.65
C THR A 554 -11.32 24.71 23.15
N GLN A 555 -11.19 25.76 22.34
CA GLN A 555 -9.95 26.37 21.81
C GLN A 555 -9.30 27.35 22.84
N ASP A 556 -8.02 27.69 22.70
CA ASP A 556 -7.58 29.05 22.32
C ASP A 556 -6.06 29.24 22.23
N LEU A 557 -5.68 30.37 21.61
CA LEU A 557 -4.46 30.69 20.86
C LEU A 557 -3.56 31.81 21.49
N PHE A 558 -2.35 31.93 20.90
CA PHE A 558 -1.49 33.12 20.65
C PHE A 558 -0.61 33.73 21.77
N PHE A 559 0.71 33.93 21.51
CA PHE A 559 1.32 35.20 21.01
C PHE A 559 2.87 35.09 20.81
N VAL A 560 3.46 36.13 20.20
CA VAL A 560 4.68 36.24 19.35
C VAL A 560 5.96 36.69 20.09
N GLY A 561 7.14 36.34 19.56
CA GLY A 561 8.41 37.06 19.79
C GLY A 561 9.49 36.65 18.76
N ASP A 562 10.06 37.61 18.01
CA ASP A 562 11.18 37.38 17.09
C ASP A 562 12.46 37.04 17.88
N LEU A 563 12.76 35.74 17.94
CA LEU A 563 13.98 35.13 18.47
C LEU A 563 14.88 34.73 17.30
N ILE A 564 16.21 34.73 17.50
CA ILE A 564 17.13 33.96 16.66
C ILE A 564 16.51 32.57 16.54
N SER A 565 16.07 32.25 15.33
CA SER A 565 15.19 31.12 15.11
C SER A 565 16.01 29.84 15.26
N ASP A 566 15.76 29.07 16.31
CA ASP A 566 16.34 27.73 16.45
C ASP A 566 16.18 26.91 15.16
N PRO A 567 17.19 26.11 14.74
CA PRO A 567 17.09 25.30 13.54
C PRO A 567 15.88 24.38 13.58
N LEU A 568 15.36 24.04 12.39
CA LEU A 568 14.13 23.26 12.24
C LEU A 568 14.14 21.95 13.03
N LEU A 569 15.29 21.25 13.05
CA LEU A 569 15.46 20.00 13.80
C LEU A 569 15.33 20.21 15.31
N VAL A 570 15.90 21.29 15.86
CA VAL A 570 15.83 21.61 17.30
C VAL A 570 14.38 21.89 17.71
N LYS A 571 13.66 22.68 16.89
CA LYS A 571 12.23 22.95 17.10
C LYS A 571 11.41 21.67 17.12
N ALA A 572 11.58 20.79 16.12
CA ALA A 572 10.88 19.52 16.09
C ALA A 572 11.26 18.60 17.26
N ALA A 573 12.53 18.62 17.70
CA ALA A 573 12.99 17.84 18.85
C ALA A 573 12.27 18.27 20.15
N ARG A 574 12.13 19.58 20.38
CA ARG A 574 11.37 20.14 21.51
C ARG A 574 9.85 19.97 21.38
N GLY A 575 9.37 19.50 20.23
CA GLY A 575 7.97 19.37 19.94
C GLY A 575 7.30 20.68 19.52
N ASP A 576 8.06 21.71 19.16
CA ASP A 576 7.51 22.95 18.63
C ASP A 576 6.81 22.72 17.28
N PRO A 577 5.80 23.53 16.92
CA PRO A 577 5.20 23.49 15.60
C PRO A 577 6.22 23.79 14.50
N VAL A 578 6.23 22.95 13.46
CA VAL A 578 7.07 23.11 12.27
C VAL A 578 6.21 22.97 11.02
N ASN A 579 6.66 23.54 9.90
CA ASN A 579 5.94 23.51 8.62
C ASN A 579 6.26 22.27 7.77
N ARG A 580 7.30 21.50 8.11
CA ARG A 580 7.68 20.23 7.48
C ARG A 580 8.48 19.37 8.46
N PRO A 581 8.60 18.04 8.25
CA PRO A 581 9.50 17.24 9.08
C PRO A 581 10.97 17.60 8.76
N PRO A 582 11.81 17.93 9.76
CA PRO A 582 13.25 17.98 9.56
C PRO A 582 13.79 16.57 9.30
N ALA A 583 14.83 16.46 8.48
CA ALA A 583 15.42 15.19 8.09
C ALA A 583 16.95 15.17 8.21
N TRP A 584 17.48 14.07 8.75
CA TRP A 584 18.90 13.72 8.73
C TRP A 584 19.03 12.19 8.70
N MET A 585 20.24 11.65 8.47
CA MET A 585 20.45 10.19 8.44
C MET A 585 21.56 9.77 9.40
N MET A 586 21.30 8.73 10.20
CA MET A 586 22.37 8.04 10.91
C MET A 586 23.41 7.49 9.91
N ARG A 587 24.70 7.64 10.22
CA ARG A 587 25.82 7.31 9.29
C ARG A 587 25.74 8.05 7.94
N GLN A 588 25.23 9.28 7.93
CA GLN A 588 25.21 10.13 6.72
C GLN A 588 26.60 10.38 6.15
N ALA A 589 27.63 10.53 6.97
CA ALA A 589 29.02 10.52 6.50
C ALA A 589 29.54 9.09 6.58
N GLY A 590 29.72 8.42 5.44
CA GLY A 590 30.08 7.01 5.47
C GLY A 590 30.40 6.39 4.12
N ARG A 591 30.69 5.08 4.17
CA ARG A 591 31.23 4.27 3.06
C ARG A 591 30.36 4.20 1.80
N TYR A 592 29.11 4.63 1.85
CA TYR A 592 28.28 4.72 0.64
C TYR A 592 28.71 5.88 -0.27
N MET A 593 29.30 6.94 0.28
CA MET A 593 29.77 8.10 -0.48
C MET A 593 31.14 7.83 -1.12
N ALA A 594 31.28 8.13 -2.40
CA ALA A 594 32.55 8.01 -3.12
C ALA A 594 33.63 8.93 -2.52
N VAL A 595 33.25 10.15 -2.12
CA VAL A 595 34.16 11.12 -1.50
C VAL A 595 34.71 10.64 -0.16
N TYR A 596 33.89 10.00 0.66
CA TYR A 596 34.33 9.38 1.90
C TYR A 596 35.31 8.24 1.65
N ARG A 597 35.02 7.35 0.69
CA ARG A 597 35.90 6.21 0.38
C ARG A 597 37.28 6.66 -0.08
N LYS A 598 37.36 7.66 -0.97
CA LYS A 598 38.64 8.25 -1.40
C LYS A 598 39.43 8.85 -0.23
N LEU A 599 38.75 9.51 0.70
CA LEU A 599 39.39 10.07 1.89
C LEU A 599 39.87 8.94 2.83
N ALA A 600 39.08 7.88 3.00
CA ALA A 600 39.45 6.71 3.78
C ALA A 600 40.62 5.92 3.18
N GLU A 601 40.78 5.89 1.86
CA GLU A 601 41.98 5.32 1.20
C GLU A 601 43.23 6.14 1.50
N LYS A 602 43.11 7.47 1.58
CA LYS A 602 44.22 8.38 1.92
C LYS A 602 44.59 8.33 3.40
N TYR A 603 43.60 8.19 4.28
CA TYR A 603 43.73 8.13 5.73
C TYR A 603 43.11 6.81 6.24
N PRO A 604 43.83 5.67 6.13
CA PRO A 604 43.28 4.34 6.39
C PRO A 604 42.84 4.15 7.85
N SER A 605 43.57 4.77 8.80
CA SER A 605 43.22 4.71 10.21
C SER A 605 41.87 5.38 10.46
N PHE A 606 40.94 4.64 11.07
CA PHE A 606 39.66 5.23 11.49
C PHE A 606 39.89 6.27 12.57
N ARG A 607 40.76 5.98 13.55
CA ARG A 607 41.07 6.89 14.65
C ARG A 607 41.63 8.21 14.14
N GLU A 608 42.57 8.16 13.19
CA GLU A 608 43.11 9.39 12.56
C GLU A 608 41.98 10.25 11.98
N ARG A 609 41.02 9.64 11.28
CA ARG A 609 39.88 10.36 10.70
C ARG A 609 38.87 10.86 11.72
N SER A 610 38.72 10.20 12.86
CA SER A 610 37.77 10.56 13.93
C SER A 610 38.38 11.38 15.07
N GLU A 611 39.70 11.61 15.05
CA GLU A 611 40.44 12.32 16.11
C GLU A 611 41.29 13.49 15.56
N THR A 612 41.25 13.75 14.24
CA THR A 612 41.87 14.92 13.62
C THR A 612 40.81 15.96 13.26
N THR A 613 40.87 17.16 13.86
CA THR A 613 39.87 18.24 13.68
C THR A 613 39.51 18.50 12.22
N ASP A 614 40.50 18.71 11.34
CA ASP A 614 40.26 19.00 9.92
C ASP A 614 39.53 17.85 9.20
N LEU A 615 39.90 16.60 9.51
CA LEU A 615 39.27 15.41 8.91
C LEU A 615 37.84 15.21 9.44
N ILE A 616 37.62 15.43 10.74
CA ILE A 616 36.29 15.36 11.37
C ILE A 616 35.37 16.37 10.69
N VAL A 617 35.80 17.63 10.60
CA VAL A 617 35.03 18.71 9.97
C VAL A 617 34.77 18.38 8.50
N GLN A 618 35.80 18.02 7.74
CA GLN A 618 35.68 17.70 6.33
C GLN A 618 34.69 16.54 6.10
N ILE A 619 34.82 15.44 6.85
CA ILE A 619 33.95 14.27 6.70
C ILE A 619 32.50 14.61 7.11
N SER A 620 32.32 15.35 8.21
CA SER A 620 30.99 15.74 8.71
C SER A 620 30.24 16.64 7.73
N LEU A 621 30.95 17.49 6.98
CA LEU A 621 30.37 18.39 5.99
C LEU A 621 30.07 17.74 4.64
N GLN A 622 30.62 16.56 4.31
CA GLN A 622 30.35 15.89 3.02
C GLN A 622 28.84 15.71 2.72
N PRO A 623 28.01 15.20 3.66
CA PRO A 623 26.58 15.03 3.41
C PRO A 623 25.84 16.37 3.45
N TRP A 624 26.37 17.35 4.21
CA TRP A 624 25.85 18.71 4.24
C TRP A 624 25.96 19.38 2.87
N GLU A 625 27.15 19.33 2.29
CA GLU A 625 27.44 19.88 0.96
C GLU A 625 26.65 19.19 -0.14
N ALA A 626 26.54 17.85 -0.08
CA ALA A 626 25.89 17.04 -1.10
C ALA A 626 24.34 17.11 -1.03
N PHE A 627 23.76 17.08 0.17
CA PHE A 627 22.32 16.82 0.33
C PHE A 627 21.58 17.82 1.20
N ARG A 628 22.26 18.74 1.89
CA ARG A 628 21.66 19.76 2.79
C ARG A 628 20.63 19.18 3.79
N PRO A 629 20.95 18.15 4.61
CA PRO A 629 20.12 17.68 5.72
C PRO A 629 19.87 18.77 6.77
N ASP A 630 18.75 18.69 7.48
CA ASP A 630 18.42 19.60 8.59
C ASP A 630 19.26 19.35 9.86
N GLY A 631 20.02 18.25 9.86
CA GLY A 631 20.94 17.86 10.93
C GLY A 631 22.30 17.42 10.40
N VAL A 632 23.38 17.94 10.98
CA VAL A 632 24.76 17.55 10.69
C VAL A 632 25.37 16.95 11.94
N ILE A 633 25.45 15.63 11.98
CA ILE A 633 26.11 14.92 13.08
C ILE A 633 27.63 14.96 12.91
N ILE A 634 28.35 15.27 14.00
CA ILE A 634 29.82 15.19 14.01
C ILE A 634 30.28 13.76 13.67
N PHE A 635 31.31 13.64 12.85
CA PHE A 635 32.00 12.38 12.59
C PHE A 635 32.94 12.06 13.76
N SER A 636 32.57 11.08 14.58
CA SER A 636 33.36 10.59 15.70
C SER A 636 33.00 9.12 15.97
N ASP A 637 33.53 8.51 17.04
CA ASP A 637 33.10 7.19 17.52
C ASP A 637 32.51 7.30 18.93
N ILE A 638 31.60 6.40 19.30
CA ILE A 638 31.06 6.36 20.67
C ILE A 638 32.15 6.01 21.71
N LEU A 639 33.23 5.37 21.28
CA LEU A 639 34.37 4.98 22.12
C LEU A 639 35.47 6.04 22.19
N THR A 640 35.39 7.12 21.41
CA THR A 640 36.35 8.24 21.45
C THR A 640 36.69 8.74 22.87
N PRO A 641 35.75 8.86 23.83
CA PRO A 641 36.11 9.33 25.17
C PRO A 641 36.82 8.30 26.05
N LEU A 642 36.93 7.02 25.67
CA LEU A 642 37.54 5.97 26.50
C LEU A 642 38.96 6.33 27.01
N PRO A 643 39.90 6.82 26.17
CA PRO A 643 41.25 7.15 26.63
C PRO A 643 41.30 8.41 27.52
N ALA A 644 40.25 9.23 27.49
CA ALA A 644 40.10 10.41 28.34
C ALA A 644 39.76 10.06 29.79
N PHE A 645 39.34 8.82 30.07
CA PHE A 645 39.09 8.34 31.43
C PHE A 645 39.82 7.02 31.76
N GLY A 646 40.85 6.68 31.00
CA GLY A 646 41.81 5.61 31.35
C GLY A 646 41.66 4.29 30.60
N VAL A 647 40.77 4.19 29.60
CA VAL A 647 40.60 2.96 28.80
C VAL A 647 41.15 3.14 27.40
N ASN A 648 42.23 2.43 27.07
CA ASN A 648 42.78 2.43 25.72
C ASN A 648 41.98 1.50 24.80
N PHE A 649 41.75 1.96 23.58
CA PHE A 649 41.14 1.16 22.52
C PHE A 649 41.80 1.44 21.16
N ASP A 650 41.62 0.49 20.26
CA ASP A 650 41.94 0.66 18.85
C ASP A 650 40.79 0.13 17.99
N ILE A 651 40.78 0.48 16.70
CA ILE A 651 39.80 -0.01 15.73
C ILE A 651 40.55 -0.78 14.64
N GLU A 652 40.43 -2.10 14.71
CA GLU A 652 40.95 -2.98 13.67
C GLU A 652 39.96 -3.12 12.51
N GLU A 653 40.47 -3.23 11.28
CA GLU A 653 39.65 -3.20 10.06
C GLU A 653 38.63 -4.35 9.98
N VAL A 654 39.01 -5.55 10.46
CA VAL A 654 38.17 -6.76 10.41
C VAL A 654 37.40 -6.98 11.72
N ARG A 655 38.07 -6.81 12.87
CA ARG A 655 37.48 -7.11 14.19
C ARG A 655 36.67 -5.95 14.76
N GLY A 656 36.84 -4.73 14.24
CA GLY A 656 36.24 -3.52 14.78
C GLY A 656 36.96 -3.06 16.05
N PRO A 657 36.26 -2.44 17.01
CA PRO A 657 36.89 -1.93 18.22
C PRO A 657 37.44 -3.05 19.10
N VAL A 658 38.67 -2.86 19.57
CA VAL A 658 39.41 -3.76 20.46
C VAL A 658 39.85 -2.99 21.69
N ILE A 659 39.42 -3.46 22.87
CA ILE A 659 39.89 -2.94 24.16
C ILE A 659 41.01 -3.86 24.64
N GLN A 660 42.20 -3.30 24.84
CA GLN A 660 43.40 -4.07 25.19
C GLN A 660 43.34 -4.65 26.61
N SER A 661 42.73 -3.90 27.54
CA SER A 661 42.63 -4.25 28.95
C SER A 661 41.17 -4.19 29.42
N PRO A 662 40.38 -5.26 29.20
CA PRO A 662 38.99 -5.29 29.63
C PRO A 662 38.85 -5.22 31.16
N ILE A 663 37.91 -4.43 31.67
CA ILE A 663 37.70 -4.27 33.13
C ILE A 663 36.85 -5.43 33.66
N ARG A 664 37.43 -6.29 34.51
CA ARG A 664 36.76 -7.48 35.08
C ARG A 664 37.00 -7.69 36.57
N SER A 665 37.83 -6.85 37.19
CA SER A 665 38.12 -6.87 38.63
C SER A 665 38.07 -5.46 39.24
N GLU A 666 38.02 -5.38 40.58
CA GLU A 666 38.11 -4.11 41.31
C GLU A 666 39.44 -3.39 41.07
N GLU A 667 40.52 -4.14 40.87
CA GLU A 667 41.84 -3.58 40.54
C GLU A 667 41.83 -2.90 39.16
N ASP A 668 41.18 -3.51 38.17
CA ASP A 668 41.01 -2.90 36.85
C ASP A 668 40.18 -1.62 36.93
N LEU A 669 39.15 -1.59 37.79
CA LEU A 669 38.29 -0.41 37.96
C LEU A 669 39.07 0.81 38.49
N LYS A 670 40.10 0.59 39.31
CA LYS A 670 40.96 1.66 39.86
C LYS A 670 41.79 2.38 38.80
N THR A 671 41.91 1.83 37.59
CA THR A 671 42.61 2.48 36.48
C THR A 671 41.82 3.64 35.87
N LEU A 672 40.51 3.69 36.13
CA LEU A 672 39.64 4.77 35.68
C LEU A 672 39.89 6.05 36.46
N HIS A 673 39.89 7.19 35.75
CA HIS A 673 40.05 8.52 36.32
C HIS A 673 39.00 9.49 35.77
N PRO A 674 38.75 10.64 36.42
CA PRO A 674 37.85 11.66 35.86
C PRO A 674 38.20 12.01 34.41
N ILE A 675 37.19 12.38 33.62
CA ILE A 675 37.38 12.63 32.18
C ILE A 675 38.32 13.82 31.96
N ASP A 676 39.35 13.59 31.15
CA ASP A 676 40.35 14.57 30.78
C ASP A 676 39.98 15.21 29.43
N PHE A 677 39.45 16.44 29.50
CA PHE A 677 39.01 17.17 28.33
C PHE A 677 40.15 17.64 27.42
N GLU A 678 41.40 17.70 27.90
CA GLU A 678 42.54 18.05 27.04
C GLU A 678 42.68 17.04 25.89
N LYS A 679 42.42 15.76 26.18
CA LYS A 679 42.42 14.69 25.17
C LYS A 679 41.22 14.73 24.22
N LEU A 680 40.25 15.62 24.44
CA LEU A 680 39.01 15.72 23.65
C LEU A 680 38.82 17.11 23.01
N GLN A 681 39.82 17.99 23.08
CA GLN A 681 39.74 19.34 22.51
C GLN A 681 39.38 19.35 21.02
N PHE A 682 39.90 18.38 20.25
CA PHE A 682 39.59 18.24 18.82
C PHE A 682 38.08 18.07 18.55
N VAL A 683 37.32 17.47 19.48
CA VAL A 683 35.85 17.35 19.39
C VAL A 683 35.21 18.71 19.55
N GLY A 684 35.63 19.47 20.57
CA GLY A 684 35.11 20.80 20.84
C GLY A 684 35.38 21.78 19.70
N GLU A 685 36.62 21.82 19.21
CA GLU A 685 37.02 22.63 18.05
C GLU A 685 36.21 22.26 16.80
N SER A 686 36.04 20.96 16.53
CA SER A 686 35.25 20.48 15.40
C SER A 686 33.80 20.95 15.49
N LEU A 687 33.17 20.86 16.67
CA LEU A 687 31.79 21.32 16.87
C LEU A 687 31.65 22.83 16.64
N GLN A 688 32.61 23.64 17.12
CA GLN A 688 32.62 25.08 16.91
C GLN A 688 32.73 25.44 15.42
N ILE A 689 33.63 24.76 14.69
CA ILE A 689 33.81 24.96 13.26
C ILE A 689 32.54 24.54 12.50
N LEU A 690 31.99 23.36 12.80
CA LEU A 690 30.75 22.87 12.19
C LEU A 690 29.60 23.84 12.42
N ARG A 691 29.46 24.35 13.66
CA ARG A 691 28.43 25.32 14.04
C ARG A 691 28.51 26.58 13.20
N LYS A 692 29.73 27.09 12.95
CA LYS A 692 29.96 28.24 12.09
C LYS A 692 29.68 27.96 10.61
N GLN A 693 30.03 26.77 10.12
CA GLN A 693 29.90 26.40 8.70
C GLN A 693 28.44 26.14 8.27
N VAL A 694 27.64 25.50 9.12
CA VAL A 694 26.22 25.23 8.80
C VAL A 694 25.31 26.44 9.07
N GLY A 695 25.74 27.35 9.96
CA GLY A 695 24.99 28.54 10.33
C GLY A 695 23.61 28.17 10.91
N GLU A 696 22.58 28.95 10.56
CA GLU A 696 21.19 28.71 10.97
C GLU A 696 20.47 27.67 10.10
N GLN A 697 21.13 27.14 9.06
CA GLN A 697 20.47 26.29 8.05
C GLN A 697 20.26 24.85 8.52
N ALA A 698 21.06 24.36 9.47
CA ALA A 698 20.97 23.01 10.00
C ALA A 698 21.43 22.95 11.47
N ALA A 699 20.92 21.96 12.20
CA ALA A 699 21.38 21.68 13.55
C ALA A 699 22.67 20.84 13.53
N VAL A 700 23.74 21.31 14.16
CA VAL A 700 24.89 20.46 14.53
C VAL A 700 24.49 19.50 15.65
N LEU A 701 24.66 18.20 15.41
CA LEU A 701 24.32 17.14 16.35
C LEU A 701 25.60 16.56 16.97
N GLY A 702 25.66 16.57 18.30
CA GLY A 702 26.63 15.78 19.03
C GLY A 702 26.05 14.42 19.38
N PHE A 703 26.89 13.50 19.84
CA PHE A 703 26.43 12.19 20.28
C PHE A 703 27.38 11.52 21.27
N VAL A 704 26.85 10.55 22.00
CA VAL A 704 27.58 9.71 22.95
C VAL A 704 27.03 8.29 22.96
N GLY A 705 27.82 7.32 23.42
CA GLY A 705 27.28 6.01 23.80
C GLY A 705 26.67 6.05 25.20
N ALA A 706 25.61 5.29 25.45
CA ALA A 706 25.04 5.15 26.78
C ALA A 706 25.97 4.33 27.71
N PRO A 707 25.91 4.53 29.05
CA PRO A 707 26.78 3.84 29.99
C PRO A 707 26.78 2.31 29.85
N TRP A 708 25.61 1.69 29.65
CA TRP A 708 25.51 0.24 29.41
C TRP A 708 26.24 -0.20 28.15
N THR A 709 26.04 0.52 27.04
CA THR A 709 26.67 0.22 25.76
C THR A 709 28.19 0.38 25.84
N ILE A 710 28.69 1.44 26.50
CA ILE A 710 30.13 1.66 26.71
C ILE A 710 30.73 0.59 27.63
N ALA A 711 30.08 0.29 28.76
CA ALA A 711 30.50 -0.77 29.66
C ALA A 711 30.59 -2.13 28.94
N THR A 712 29.65 -2.41 28.03
CA THR A 712 29.65 -3.65 27.23
C THR A 712 30.95 -3.78 26.43
N TYR A 713 31.40 -2.72 25.75
CA TYR A 713 32.68 -2.75 25.03
C TYR A 713 33.87 -2.95 25.98
N ILE A 714 33.89 -2.20 27.09
CA ILE A 714 34.97 -2.26 28.08
C ILE A 714 35.11 -3.68 28.67
N VAL A 715 34.00 -4.32 29.04
CA VAL A 715 33.99 -5.63 29.71
C VAL A 715 34.25 -6.78 28.73
N GLU A 716 33.61 -6.74 27.56
CA GLU A 716 33.75 -7.80 26.56
C GLU A 716 35.10 -7.74 25.84
N GLY A 717 35.70 -6.56 25.75
CA GLY A 717 36.95 -6.34 25.03
C GLY A 717 36.76 -5.98 23.55
N GLY A 718 35.52 -5.89 23.08
CA GLY A 718 35.17 -5.64 21.68
C GLY A 718 33.72 -6.03 21.37
N THR A 719 33.42 -6.20 20.08
CA THR A 719 32.06 -6.58 19.65
C THR A 719 31.84 -8.09 19.77
N THR A 720 30.83 -8.50 20.55
CA THR A 720 30.37 -9.90 20.63
C THR A 720 28.89 -9.99 20.27
N ARG A 721 28.36 -11.20 20.02
CA ARG A 721 26.94 -11.38 19.62
C ARG A 721 26.00 -11.57 20.82
N THR A 722 26.52 -12.09 21.93
CA THR A 722 25.71 -12.53 23.07
C THR A 722 25.94 -11.69 24.32
N TYR A 723 27.09 -11.00 24.42
CA TYR A 723 27.50 -10.18 25.56
C TYR A 723 27.45 -10.96 26.88
N THR A 724 27.92 -12.21 26.84
CA THR A 724 27.82 -13.16 27.96
C THR A 724 28.60 -12.72 29.18
N THR A 725 29.73 -12.02 29.00
CA THR A 725 30.61 -11.62 30.11
C THR A 725 29.93 -10.56 30.96
N ILE A 726 29.49 -9.46 30.34
CA ILE A 726 28.84 -8.37 31.08
C ILE A 726 27.48 -8.78 31.64
N LYS A 727 26.72 -9.60 30.90
CA LYS A 727 25.45 -10.13 31.40
C LYS A 727 25.66 -11.08 32.60
N SER A 728 26.72 -11.89 32.58
CA SER A 728 27.10 -12.70 33.74
C SER A 728 27.45 -11.82 34.95
N MET A 729 28.21 -10.74 34.75
CA MET A 729 28.59 -9.78 35.80
C MET A 729 27.38 -9.12 36.49
N CYS A 730 26.23 -9.02 35.82
CA CYS A 730 24.99 -8.56 36.47
C CYS A 730 24.59 -9.43 37.67
N HIS A 731 24.99 -10.70 37.67
CA HIS A 731 24.68 -11.67 38.72
C HIS A 731 25.90 -12.04 39.57
N THR A 732 27.08 -12.15 38.95
CA THR A 732 28.30 -12.62 39.62
C THR A 732 29.07 -11.51 40.32
N SER A 733 29.06 -10.29 39.75
CA SER A 733 29.83 -9.15 40.26
C SER A 733 29.06 -7.83 40.15
N PRO A 734 27.84 -7.74 40.73
CA PRO A 734 26.97 -6.57 40.54
C PRO A 734 27.56 -5.28 41.11
N HIS A 735 28.36 -5.34 42.19
CA HIS A 735 29.00 -4.17 42.79
C HIS A 735 30.03 -3.54 41.85
N LEU A 736 30.92 -4.36 41.28
CA LEU A 736 31.90 -3.93 40.29
C LEU A 736 31.23 -3.29 39.07
N LEU A 737 30.18 -3.92 38.54
CA LEU A 737 29.45 -3.39 37.37
C LEU A 737 28.74 -2.06 37.69
N ARG A 738 28.16 -1.90 38.89
CA ARG A 738 27.60 -0.61 39.35
C ARG A 738 28.69 0.47 39.47
N GLY A 739 29.87 0.12 39.98
CA GLY A 739 31.02 1.02 40.05
C GLY A 739 31.42 1.54 38.66
N LEU A 740 31.56 0.63 37.69
CA LEU A 740 31.85 0.97 36.30
C LEU A 740 30.76 1.85 35.68
N LEU A 741 29.49 1.46 35.78
CA LEU A 741 28.39 2.22 35.18
C LEU A 741 28.25 3.61 35.81
N SER A 742 28.43 3.74 37.13
CA SER A 742 28.40 5.05 37.81
C SER A 742 29.54 5.95 37.34
N HIS A 743 30.75 5.42 37.19
CA HIS A 743 31.88 6.18 36.64
C HIS A 743 31.58 6.67 35.21
N LEU A 744 31.15 5.77 34.33
CA LEU A 744 30.81 6.10 32.94
C LEU A 744 29.68 7.12 32.85
N THR A 745 28.68 7.04 33.73
CA THR A 745 27.56 7.99 33.78
C THR A 745 28.04 9.41 34.03
N LYS A 746 28.96 9.60 34.99
CA LYS A 746 29.54 10.92 35.30
C LYS A 746 30.36 11.43 34.12
N ALA A 747 31.28 10.62 33.61
CA ALA A 747 32.13 11.00 32.49
C ALA A 747 31.32 11.35 31.23
N ILE A 748 30.29 10.56 30.89
CA ILE A 748 29.43 10.80 29.73
C ILE A 748 28.57 12.05 29.94
N ALA A 749 28.02 12.29 31.13
CA ALA A 749 27.25 13.51 31.40
C ALA A 749 28.10 14.77 31.21
N GLU A 750 29.32 14.78 31.77
CA GLU A 750 30.28 15.88 31.60
C GLU A 750 30.69 16.05 30.13
N TYR A 751 30.88 14.95 29.40
CA TYR A 751 31.20 15.00 27.98
C TYR A 751 30.05 15.55 27.11
N ILE A 752 28.80 15.22 27.44
CA ILE A 752 27.64 15.83 26.80
C ILE A 752 27.63 17.34 27.02
N ILE A 753 27.84 17.80 28.26
CA ILE A 753 27.88 19.23 28.59
C ILE A 753 28.99 19.92 27.77
N PHE A 754 30.18 19.34 27.72
CA PHE A 754 31.30 19.85 26.92
C PHE A 754 30.95 19.97 25.43
N GLN A 755 30.29 18.97 24.83
CA GLN A 755 29.85 19.05 23.43
C GLN A 755 28.82 20.18 23.21
N VAL A 756 27.89 20.36 24.15
CA VAL A 756 26.88 21.42 24.07
C VAL A 756 27.51 22.80 24.17
N GLU A 757 28.40 23.01 25.15
CA GLU A 757 29.15 24.26 25.31
C GLU A 757 30.06 24.56 24.10
N SER A 758 30.50 23.51 23.40
CA SER A 758 31.29 23.63 22.16
C SER A 758 30.44 23.85 20.90
N GLY A 759 29.11 23.87 21.00
CA GLY A 759 28.23 24.26 19.89
C GLY A 759 27.27 23.19 19.35
N ALA A 760 27.20 22.01 19.96
CA ALA A 760 26.16 21.03 19.64
C ALA A 760 24.76 21.58 19.99
N HIS A 761 23.83 21.54 19.03
CA HIS A 761 22.45 21.98 19.25
C HIS A 761 21.58 20.91 19.92
N CYS A 762 21.89 19.64 19.66
CA CYS A 762 21.12 18.48 20.06
C CYS A 762 22.10 17.32 20.27
N ILE A 763 21.81 16.44 21.23
CA ILE A 763 22.69 15.32 21.59
C ILE A 763 21.92 14.01 21.42
N GLN A 764 22.51 13.06 20.69
CA GLN A 764 21.98 11.70 20.61
C GLN A 764 22.75 10.74 21.51
N ILE A 765 22.04 10.08 22.41
CA ILE A 765 22.53 9.00 23.27
C ILE A 765 22.24 7.67 22.58
N PHE A 766 23.29 6.97 22.18
CA PHE A 766 23.21 5.65 21.56
C PHE A 766 23.33 4.55 22.62
N ASP A 767 22.22 3.92 22.99
CA ASP A 767 22.22 2.67 23.75
C ASP A 767 22.02 1.47 22.82
N SER A 768 22.95 1.33 21.87
CA SER A 768 22.92 0.32 20.79
C SER A 768 22.75 -1.11 21.30
N TRP A 769 23.25 -1.42 22.50
CA TRP A 769 23.14 -2.73 23.13
C TRP A 769 22.03 -2.82 24.17
N GLY A 770 21.25 -1.76 24.38
CA GLY A 770 20.12 -1.76 25.32
C GLY A 770 19.03 -2.75 24.93
N GLY A 771 18.73 -2.91 23.63
CA GLY A 771 17.73 -3.86 23.13
C GLY A 771 18.15 -5.34 23.23
N GLN A 772 19.38 -5.60 23.66
CA GLN A 772 19.87 -6.97 23.95
C GLN A 772 19.59 -7.41 25.40
N LEU A 773 19.04 -6.51 26.22
CA LEU A 773 18.63 -6.78 27.59
C LEU A 773 17.13 -7.12 27.66
N PRO A 774 16.75 -8.11 28.50
CA PRO A 774 15.38 -8.22 28.98
C PRO A 774 14.91 -6.91 29.62
N PRO A 775 13.61 -6.56 29.55
CA PRO A 775 13.12 -5.27 30.02
C PRO A 775 13.41 -4.95 31.50
N ASP A 776 13.39 -5.94 32.38
CA ASP A 776 13.73 -5.83 33.81
C ASP A 776 15.23 -5.58 34.03
N MET A 777 16.09 -6.22 33.22
CA MET A 777 17.53 -5.95 33.25
C MET A 777 17.83 -4.55 32.72
N TRP A 778 17.16 -4.09 31.66
CA TRP A 778 17.34 -2.73 31.14
C TRP A 778 16.97 -1.66 32.18
N ASP A 779 15.85 -1.87 32.90
CA ASP A 779 15.42 -1.01 34.00
C ASP A 779 16.43 -0.94 35.15
N THR A 780 17.25 -1.98 35.34
CA THR A 780 18.24 -2.06 36.43
C THR A 780 19.62 -1.56 36.01
N TRP A 781 20.05 -1.90 34.79
CA TRP A 781 21.45 -1.80 34.37
C TRP A 781 21.71 -0.72 33.30
N SER A 782 20.67 -0.17 32.66
CA SER A 782 20.83 0.92 31.68
C SER A 782 20.02 2.16 32.06
N LYS A 783 18.71 2.00 32.25
CA LYS A 783 17.76 3.11 32.50
C LYS A 783 18.20 4.07 33.62
N PRO A 784 18.62 3.63 34.82
CA PRO A 784 18.91 4.55 35.92
C PRO A 784 20.07 5.51 35.60
N TYR A 785 21.04 5.01 34.85
CA TYR A 785 22.22 5.77 34.43
C TYR A 785 21.89 6.76 33.32
N ILE A 786 21.00 6.38 32.39
CA ILE A 786 20.46 7.32 31.39
C ILE A 786 19.65 8.43 32.10
N ASN A 787 18.83 8.08 33.09
CA ASN A 787 18.07 9.06 33.87
C ASN A 787 18.98 10.05 34.60
N GLU A 788 20.08 9.57 35.17
CA GLU A 788 21.06 10.43 35.84
C GLU A 788 21.75 11.37 34.84
N ILE A 789 22.17 10.88 33.67
CA ILE A 789 22.70 11.72 32.59
C ILE A 789 21.70 12.81 32.20
N VAL A 790 20.45 12.43 31.92
CA VAL A 790 19.40 13.37 31.50
C VAL A 790 19.20 14.44 32.57
N ARG A 791 19.12 14.04 33.85
CA ARG A 791 18.96 14.98 34.97
C ARG A 791 20.10 15.99 35.03
N VAL A 792 21.34 15.52 35.07
CA VAL A 792 22.54 16.38 35.17
C VAL A 792 22.66 17.32 33.97
N VAL A 793 22.41 16.81 32.77
CA VAL A 793 22.49 17.61 31.55
C VAL A 793 21.36 18.63 31.49
N LYS A 794 20.13 18.29 31.88
CA LYS A 794 19.01 19.24 31.90
C LYS A 794 19.15 20.31 33.00
N GLU A 795 19.82 19.99 34.11
CA GLU A 795 20.17 20.98 35.14
C GLU A 795 21.12 22.05 34.61
N LYS A 796 22.12 21.70 33.79
CA LYS A 796 23.09 22.66 33.22
C LYS A 796 22.66 23.27 31.88
N CYS A 797 22.06 22.46 31.01
CA CYS A 797 21.73 22.78 29.63
C CYS A 797 20.23 22.50 29.34
N PRO A 798 19.29 23.19 30.01
CA PRO A 798 17.86 22.83 30.00
C PRO A 798 17.22 22.85 28.61
N GLN A 799 17.70 23.73 27.73
CA GLN A 799 17.14 23.94 26.40
C GLN A 799 17.68 22.96 25.34
N THR A 800 18.70 22.18 25.66
CA THR A 800 19.30 21.24 24.70
C THR A 800 18.46 19.97 24.60
N PRO A 801 17.94 19.60 23.41
CA PRO A 801 17.22 18.35 23.24
C PRO A 801 18.15 17.14 23.33
N LEU A 802 17.70 16.11 24.04
CA LEU A 802 18.34 14.81 24.16
C LEU A 802 17.51 13.75 23.43
N VAL A 803 18.17 13.01 22.54
CA VAL A 803 17.58 11.90 21.79
C VAL A 803 18.09 10.59 22.38
N LEU A 804 17.21 9.68 22.79
CA LEU A 804 17.59 8.30 23.12
C LEU A 804 17.29 7.38 21.95
N TYR A 805 18.33 6.73 21.42
CA TYR A 805 18.18 5.69 20.42
C TYR A 805 18.66 4.35 20.98
N ILE A 806 17.77 3.36 20.96
CA ILE A 806 18.05 1.95 21.25
C ILE A 806 17.78 1.15 19.98
N ASN A 807 18.70 0.27 19.59
CA ASN A 807 18.44 -0.67 18.49
C ASN A 807 17.69 -1.90 19.03
N GLY A 808 16.61 -2.33 18.37
CA GLY A 808 15.74 -3.40 18.85
C GLY A 808 14.80 -2.95 19.97
N ASN A 809 14.27 -1.74 19.89
CA ASN A 809 13.60 -1.06 21.00
C ASN A 809 12.10 -1.35 21.13
N GLY A 810 11.53 -2.17 20.25
CA GLY A 810 10.11 -2.48 20.26
C GLY A 810 9.58 -3.01 21.61
N GLY A 811 10.40 -3.70 22.40
CA GLY A 811 10.05 -4.17 23.76
C GLY A 811 10.24 -3.15 24.88
N LEU A 812 10.82 -1.98 24.61
CA LEU A 812 11.27 -1.01 25.61
C LEU A 812 10.61 0.38 25.48
N LEU A 813 9.81 0.65 24.44
CA LEU A 813 9.28 1.99 24.11
C LEU A 813 8.68 2.75 25.30
N GLU A 814 7.74 2.14 26.03
CA GLU A 814 7.08 2.78 27.17
C GLU A 814 8.07 3.07 28.32
N ARG A 815 9.09 2.23 28.47
CA ARG A 815 10.14 2.38 29.49
C ARG A 815 11.11 3.51 29.13
N MET A 816 11.43 3.66 27.84
CA MET A 816 12.26 4.76 27.31
C MET A 816 11.62 6.12 27.59
N LYS A 817 10.28 6.25 27.48
CA LYS A 817 9.57 7.49 27.81
C LYS A 817 9.83 7.94 29.26
N GLY A 818 10.01 7.00 30.18
CA GLY A 818 10.31 7.26 31.59
C GLY A 818 11.75 7.72 31.89
N THR A 819 12.57 8.02 30.86
CA THR A 819 13.95 8.49 31.06
C THR A 819 14.09 10.01 31.12
N GLY A 820 13.07 10.75 30.69
CA GLY A 820 13.09 12.22 30.65
C GLY A 820 13.76 12.81 29.41
N VAL A 821 14.14 12.00 28.43
CA VAL A 821 14.62 12.49 27.11
C VAL A 821 13.51 13.16 26.32
N ASP A 822 13.89 14.09 25.45
CA ASP A 822 12.95 14.87 24.63
C ASP A 822 12.49 14.10 23.38
N VAL A 823 13.36 13.23 22.84
CA VAL A 823 13.11 12.48 21.62
C VAL A 823 13.45 11.00 21.80
N ILE A 824 12.56 10.12 21.32
CA ILE A 824 12.84 8.68 21.20
C ILE A 824 13.10 8.30 19.75
N GLY A 825 14.29 7.79 19.48
CA GLY A 825 14.64 7.20 18.19
C GLY A 825 14.05 5.80 18.04
N LEU A 826 13.22 5.60 17.03
CA LEU A 826 12.58 4.33 16.70
C LEU A 826 13.42 3.59 15.63
N ASP A 827 13.64 2.29 15.83
CA ASP A 827 14.14 1.44 14.75
C ASP A 827 13.00 1.02 13.81
N TRP A 828 13.35 0.42 12.66
CA TRP A 828 12.40 0.10 11.59
C TRP A 828 11.51 -1.12 11.88
N THR A 829 11.79 -1.88 12.94
CA THR A 829 10.99 -3.05 13.33
C THR A 829 9.70 -2.66 14.04
N VAL A 830 9.64 -1.43 14.57
CA VAL A 830 8.44 -0.81 15.12
C VAL A 830 7.70 -0.11 13.99
N ASP A 831 6.41 -0.38 13.78
CA ASP A 831 5.64 0.46 12.86
C ASP A 831 5.54 1.90 13.41
N MET A 832 5.73 2.91 12.56
CA MET A 832 5.73 4.31 13.00
C MET A 832 4.42 4.72 13.70
N ALA A 833 3.26 4.23 13.24
CA ALA A 833 1.99 4.54 13.89
C ALA A 833 1.85 3.82 15.24
N ASP A 834 2.37 2.60 15.36
CA ASP A 834 2.44 1.88 16.63
C ASP A 834 3.38 2.58 17.63
N GLY A 835 4.56 2.99 17.19
CA GLY A 835 5.52 3.76 17.99
C GLY A 835 4.91 5.06 18.48
N ARG A 836 4.30 5.85 17.59
CA ARG A 836 3.60 7.09 17.95
C ARG A 836 2.44 6.83 18.94
N ARG A 837 1.64 5.79 18.73
CA ARG A 837 0.52 5.46 19.63
C ARG A 837 1.00 5.05 21.02
N ARG A 838 2.04 4.22 21.11
CA ARG A 838 2.58 3.69 22.39
C ARG A 838 3.30 4.76 23.21
N LEU A 839 4.02 5.67 22.55
CA LEU A 839 4.73 6.76 23.19
C LEU A 839 3.81 7.97 23.51
N GLY A 840 2.72 8.13 22.75
CA GLY A 840 1.82 9.27 22.84
C GLY A 840 2.32 10.50 22.08
N SER A 841 1.58 11.61 22.22
CA SER A 841 1.87 12.88 21.54
C SER A 841 2.82 13.82 22.29
N ASP A 842 3.12 13.52 23.56
CA ASP A 842 3.86 14.44 24.44
C ASP A 842 5.37 14.37 24.26
N ILE A 843 5.88 13.32 23.59
CA ILE A 843 7.30 13.11 23.34
C ILE A 843 7.56 13.08 21.83
N SER A 844 8.65 13.70 21.42
CA SER A 844 9.05 13.69 20.02
C SER A 844 9.62 12.32 19.64
N ILE A 845 9.53 11.96 18.36
CA ILE A 845 10.11 10.71 17.85
C ILE A 845 11.02 10.98 16.66
N GLN A 846 12.04 10.16 16.52
CA GLN A 846 12.97 10.18 15.39
C GLN A 846 12.92 8.85 14.65
N GLY A 847 13.00 8.88 13.31
CA GLY A 847 13.02 7.68 12.47
C GLY A 847 11.83 7.59 11.50
N ASN A 848 11.48 6.42 11.01
CA ASN A 848 12.17 5.14 11.22
C ASN A 848 12.25 4.28 9.96
N VAL A 849 12.45 4.93 8.81
CA VAL A 849 12.56 4.26 7.50
C VAL A 849 13.64 3.17 7.55
N ASP A 850 13.34 1.95 7.10
CA ASP A 850 14.33 0.88 7.00
C ASP A 850 15.47 1.32 6.05
N PRO A 851 16.75 1.29 6.47
CA PRO A 851 17.87 1.63 5.57
C PRO A 851 17.87 0.83 4.26
N ALA A 852 17.35 -0.40 4.26
CA ALA A 852 17.24 -1.21 3.05
C ALA A 852 16.29 -0.60 2.00
N CYS A 853 15.35 0.26 2.40
CA CYS A 853 14.49 0.97 1.47
C CYS A 853 15.25 1.90 0.52
N LEU A 854 16.47 2.33 0.87
CA LEU A 854 17.31 3.15 -0.02
C LEU A 854 17.82 2.38 -1.25
N PHE A 855 17.68 1.05 -1.29
CA PHE A 855 17.96 0.24 -2.49
C PHE A 855 16.73 0.03 -3.38
N SER A 856 15.56 0.54 -2.97
CA SER A 856 14.34 0.43 -3.76
C SER A 856 14.29 1.49 -4.87
N PRO A 857 13.46 1.29 -5.92
CA PRO A 857 13.21 2.35 -6.90
C PRO A 857 12.70 3.63 -6.22
N LEU A 858 13.14 4.80 -6.68
CA LEU A 858 12.83 6.11 -6.06
C LEU A 858 11.33 6.33 -5.74
N PRO A 859 10.36 5.88 -6.56
CA PRO A 859 8.94 6.00 -6.20
C PRO A 859 8.54 5.17 -4.96
N ALA A 860 9.15 4.00 -4.75
CA ALA A 860 8.90 3.18 -3.56
C ALA A 860 9.49 3.85 -2.30
N LEU A 861 10.70 4.38 -2.41
CA LEU A 861 11.32 5.19 -1.35
C LEU A 861 10.46 6.41 -0.99
N THR A 862 9.92 7.11 -2.00
CA THR A 862 8.98 8.24 -1.81
C THR A 862 7.74 7.82 -1.02
N ASN A 863 7.15 6.69 -1.37
CA ASN A 863 5.97 6.18 -0.67
C ASN A 863 6.29 5.83 0.79
N GLU A 864 7.44 5.23 1.05
CA GLU A 864 7.85 4.88 2.40
C GLU A 864 8.12 6.11 3.27
N ILE A 865 8.81 7.13 2.73
CA ILE A 865 9.00 8.40 3.42
C ILE A 865 7.66 9.06 3.75
N ASN A 866 6.75 9.16 2.77
CA ASN A 866 5.43 9.74 2.98
C ASN A 866 4.59 8.95 4.00
N ARG A 867 4.68 7.62 3.98
CA ARG A 867 4.01 6.74 4.95
C ARG A 867 4.53 7.01 6.36
N VAL A 868 5.86 6.99 6.55
CA VAL A 868 6.49 7.24 7.85
C VAL A 868 6.13 8.62 8.37
N VAL A 869 6.27 9.68 7.58
CA VAL A 869 5.90 11.05 7.99
C VAL A 869 4.41 11.15 8.33
N SER A 870 3.54 10.56 7.51
CA SER A 870 2.10 10.58 7.77
C SER A 870 1.73 9.84 9.06
N CYS A 871 2.38 8.70 9.35
CA CYS A 871 2.14 7.92 10.57
C CYS A 871 2.72 8.59 11.82
N ALA A 872 3.84 9.29 11.69
CA ALA A 872 4.47 10.01 12.79
C ALA A 872 3.65 11.24 13.22
N GLY A 873 2.87 11.81 12.30
CA GLY A 873 2.04 13.00 12.52
C GLY A 873 2.80 14.31 12.29
N ARG A 874 2.09 15.44 12.43
CA ARG A 874 2.59 16.78 12.06
C ARG A 874 3.44 17.47 13.13
N LYS A 875 3.54 16.90 14.33
CA LYS A 875 4.21 17.51 15.49
C LYS A 875 5.19 16.51 16.11
N GLY A 876 6.36 17.00 16.54
CA GLY A 876 7.34 16.20 17.27
C GLY A 876 7.89 15.01 16.48
N HIS A 877 8.21 15.19 15.19
CA HIS A 877 8.80 14.15 14.35
C HIS A 877 10.06 14.65 13.66
N ILE A 878 11.15 13.91 13.81
CA ILE A 878 12.40 14.07 13.04
C ILE A 878 12.51 12.86 12.11
N LEU A 879 12.38 13.10 10.80
CA LEU A 879 12.52 12.03 9.82
C LEU A 879 13.97 11.55 9.79
N ASN A 880 14.14 10.24 9.97
CA ASN A 880 15.44 9.58 9.91
C ASN A 880 15.22 8.14 9.43
N LEU A 881 16.32 7.45 9.16
CA LEU A 881 16.33 6.00 9.06
C LEU A 881 16.17 5.37 10.45
N GLY A 882 15.73 4.11 10.49
CA GLY A 882 15.68 3.30 11.71
C GLY A 882 17.03 2.70 12.11
N HIS A 883 18.08 2.87 11.29
CA HIS A 883 19.48 2.55 11.58
C HIS A 883 20.39 3.34 10.61
N GLY A 884 21.70 3.23 10.74
CA GLY A 884 22.63 3.92 9.83
C GLY A 884 22.59 3.45 8.37
N VAL A 885 22.90 4.36 7.44
CA VAL A 885 23.03 4.10 5.99
C VAL A 885 23.94 2.89 5.72
N LEU A 886 23.48 2.00 4.84
CA LEU A 886 24.19 0.76 4.50
C LEU A 886 25.29 1.00 3.45
N VAL A 887 26.33 0.19 3.50
CA VAL A 887 27.36 0.17 2.45
C VAL A 887 26.74 -0.24 1.12
N GLY A 888 27.11 0.44 0.04
CA GLY A 888 26.56 0.19 -1.31
C GLY A 888 25.25 0.92 -1.60
N THR A 889 24.69 1.67 -0.65
CA THR A 889 23.51 2.51 -0.88
C THR A 889 23.81 3.52 -2.01
N PRO A 890 22.96 3.63 -3.04
CA PRO A 890 23.14 4.64 -4.10
C PRO A 890 23.03 6.06 -3.54
N GLU A 891 23.99 6.94 -3.87
CA GLU A 891 23.93 8.36 -3.47
C GLU A 891 22.69 9.08 -4.01
N GLU A 892 22.21 8.68 -5.19
CA GLU A 892 20.95 9.17 -5.78
C GLU A 892 19.74 8.89 -4.87
N ALA A 893 19.69 7.72 -4.23
CA ALA A 893 18.59 7.40 -3.32
C ALA A 893 18.64 8.25 -2.04
N VAL A 894 19.84 8.58 -1.56
CA VAL A 894 20.03 9.49 -0.41
C VAL A 894 19.62 10.91 -0.77
N ALA A 895 20.03 11.42 -1.94
CA ALA A 895 19.59 12.72 -2.45
C ALA A 895 18.06 12.78 -2.55
N HIS A 896 17.46 11.76 -3.17
CA HIS A 896 16.02 11.65 -3.33
C HIS A 896 15.27 11.62 -1.99
N PHE A 897 15.82 10.95 -0.97
CA PHE A 897 15.23 10.96 0.38
C PHE A 897 15.11 12.38 0.93
N PHE A 898 16.19 13.17 0.84
CA PHE A 898 16.20 14.54 1.34
C PHE A 898 15.33 15.48 0.51
N ASP A 899 15.26 15.29 -0.81
CA ASP A 899 14.37 16.06 -1.68
C ASP A 899 12.90 15.80 -1.36
N VAL A 900 12.52 14.53 -1.16
CA VAL A 900 11.17 14.19 -0.71
C VAL A 900 10.87 14.80 0.64
N ALA A 901 11.78 14.68 1.61
CA ALA A 901 11.60 15.26 2.94
C ALA A 901 11.36 16.79 2.90
N ARG A 902 12.14 17.52 2.07
CA ARG A 902 11.96 18.97 1.87
C ARG A 902 10.68 19.33 1.13
N SER A 903 10.21 18.47 0.22
CA SER A 903 8.99 18.70 -0.56
C SER A 903 7.69 18.58 0.26
N ILE A 904 7.76 17.90 1.43
CA ILE A 904 6.63 17.77 2.33
C ILE A 904 6.39 19.12 3.00
N ASN A 905 5.16 19.61 2.95
CA ASN A 905 4.74 20.81 3.66
C ASN A 905 3.40 20.52 4.36
N PHE A 906 3.35 20.79 5.66
CA PHE A 906 2.17 20.61 6.50
C PHE A 906 1.12 21.69 6.21
N ASP A 907 1.52 22.90 5.81
CA ASP A 907 0.65 24.07 5.62
C ASP A 907 -0.01 24.13 4.23
N SER A 908 0.57 23.53 3.19
CA SER A 908 -0.06 23.44 1.86
C SER A 908 -1.32 22.55 1.82
N GLN A 909 -1.66 21.92 2.95
CA GLN A 909 -2.96 21.25 3.18
C GLN A 909 -4.00 22.14 3.88
N VAL A 910 -3.70 23.42 4.18
CA VAL A 910 -4.57 24.38 4.88
C VAL A 910 -5.34 25.31 3.92
N ASP A 911 -4.89 25.49 2.67
CA ASP A 911 -5.47 26.44 1.69
C ASP A 911 -6.74 25.97 0.96
N ASN A 912 -7.71 25.41 1.69
CA ASN A 912 -9.09 25.34 1.22
C ASN A 912 -10.12 25.81 2.27
N HIS A 913 -9.66 26.56 3.29
CA HIS A 913 -10.52 27.09 4.36
C HIS A 913 -10.40 28.60 4.64
N ALA A 914 -9.76 29.38 3.76
CA ALA A 914 -9.69 30.84 3.91
C ALA A 914 -10.02 31.58 2.60
N MET A 915 -11.26 31.43 2.10
CA MET A 915 -11.85 32.32 1.08
C MET A 915 -13.38 32.33 1.28
N VAL A 916 -13.86 32.90 2.39
CA VAL A 916 -15.08 33.71 2.52
C VAL A 916 -14.98 34.41 3.88
N ALA A 917 -14.44 35.63 3.88
CA ALA A 917 -14.94 36.70 4.74
C ALA A 917 -16.00 37.46 3.94
#